data_AF-A0A7J2TCN3-F1
#
_entry.id   AF-A0A7J2TCN3-F1
#
_cell.length_a   1.000
_cell.length_b   1.000
_cell.length_c   1.000
_cell.angle_alpha   90.00
_cell.angle_beta   90.00
_cell.angle_gamma   90.00
#
_symmetry.space_group_name_H-M   'P 1'
#
loop_
_entity.id
_entity.type
_entity.pdbx_description
1 polymer ?
#
loop_
_entity_poly.entity_id
_entity_poly.type
_entity_poly.pdbx_seq_one_letter_code
_entity_poly.pdbx_strand_id
1 'polypeptide(L)'
;MRISKDTIFANGTSLKKPKTAIALLMMFAIAVSLVALPTINAQATIKTYAYIGAVPNPVGVGQETLIHVGITLALQSAEMGWEGLSITITRPDGVTETISDIRTDSTGGTGCVYVPPMAGNYTLQAHFPEQNTTTTKQARGVAVGTVALASDSEELTLVVQEEPVAIYPAHALPTEYWTRPIDSQLREWYTISASWLYTPRNYYAPYNDDAPETAHILWTTELTTGGLAGGELGLVGSGGTSVGMETGDAYEGKFGGRVYVWSAGPVIIAGKLYYTSGAFDRPKVYHCVDVHTGEELWAKTFLDNQSIAFGQLFYFQSFNYMGTFAYLWVTVGTTWYAFDAFTGNWMFTIENVPSGTTRYGANGEIYRYTFDLKNGWMAMWNMTAFGTYSGTGAYAGGSWGNCVHLKTLNAAANTTAAKIAWQNWTIPTDLPGSVQDIFVGDRVIGASITNKEVTSWGLSLEEGSEGTLLFKNTWNAPDEWSTGNLTISWAAISQGKGGVFVLFAREQRKYYGFSADTGIFLWETEEPEDYLNYYVGTEQVIAYGRLISTGVSGITYCYNLTTGELLWKYYANDPYTEILWANNWWTKPMFVTDGKIYIGHMEHSANQPLPRGAPFICLNITTGEEIWRADGLFRQTYWGARAIIGDSTIVTMDTYDLRVYAIGKGPTATTVSAPDTSIEFGESVLVKGTVTDISPGTQDTAIKLRFPNGVPAVADESMSDWMLYVYKQFEKPADVKGVEVIIEVLDPNGNSYEVARTTSDANGFYSATFTPPVPGKYTVIARFAGSKAYYGSSAETSIIVGEAPAATVEATPAPEAPVETYFAISTIAIIVAIAIVGLLILRKR
;
A
#
# COMPACT_ATOMS: atom_id res chain seq x y z
N MET A 1 -69.71 -6.85 -58.16
CA MET A 1 -70.69 -6.15 -59.04
C MET A 1 -70.27 -4.69 -59.21
N ARG A 2 -70.92 -3.93 -60.09
CA ARG A 2 -70.53 -2.59 -60.59
C ARG A 2 -71.79 -1.70 -60.74
N ILE A 3 -71.66 -0.38 -61.03
CA ILE A 3 -72.73 0.60 -61.40
C ILE A 3 -73.54 1.13 -60.17
N SER A 4 -73.79 2.42 -59.84
CA SER A 4 -73.62 3.80 -60.40
C SER A 4 -74.79 4.43 -61.19
N LYS A 5 -75.10 5.74 -61.12
CA LYS A 5 -74.45 6.87 -60.41
C LYS A 5 -75.35 7.50 -59.32
N ASP A 6 -76.07 8.64 -59.38
CA ASP A 6 -76.37 9.67 -60.43
C ASP A 6 -76.45 11.11 -59.84
N THR A 7 -77.04 12.10 -60.53
CA THR A 7 -76.83 13.57 -60.27
C THR A 7 -78.01 14.43 -60.77
N ILE A 8 -78.24 15.66 -60.24
CA ILE A 8 -78.71 16.87 -60.97
C ILE A 8 -78.71 18.15 -60.07
N PHE A 9 -78.65 19.35 -60.68
CA PHE A 9 -78.56 20.70 -60.08
C PHE A 9 -79.83 21.57 -60.30
N ALA A 10 -80.04 22.65 -59.52
CA ALA A 10 -80.85 23.83 -59.89
C ALA A 10 -80.58 25.09 -59.00
N ASN A 11 -80.97 26.29 -59.46
CA ASN A 11 -80.87 27.61 -58.77
C ASN A 11 -82.13 28.48 -59.02
N GLY A 12 -82.50 29.52 -58.26
CA GLY A 12 -82.01 29.97 -56.93
C GLY A 12 -81.48 31.41 -56.85
N THR A 13 -82.34 32.44 -56.63
CA THR A 13 -81.90 33.85 -56.38
C THR A 13 -82.92 34.74 -55.62
N SER A 14 -82.38 35.77 -54.94
CA SER A 14 -82.93 37.14 -54.68
C SER A 14 -82.92 37.59 -53.20
N LEU A 15 -82.91 38.92 -52.98
CA LEU A 15 -82.56 39.60 -51.71
C LEU A 15 -83.55 40.75 -51.40
N LYS A 16 -83.87 40.99 -50.11
CA LYS A 16 -83.48 42.24 -49.39
C LYS A 16 -84.12 42.44 -47.98
N LYS A 17 -83.45 43.33 -47.23
CA LYS A 17 -83.91 44.17 -46.10
C LYS A 17 -83.92 43.56 -44.68
N PRO A 18 -83.72 44.41 -43.63
CA PRO A 18 -82.68 44.07 -42.64
C PRO A 18 -83.07 44.27 -41.17
N LYS A 19 -82.97 43.22 -40.36
CA LYS A 19 -82.96 43.32 -38.88
C LYS A 19 -81.88 42.46 -38.22
N THR A 20 -81.39 41.42 -38.89
CA THR A 20 -80.36 40.48 -38.41
C THR A 20 -78.97 41.09 -38.24
N ALA A 21 -78.59 42.10 -39.04
CA ALA A 21 -77.22 42.63 -39.05
C ALA A 21 -76.81 43.29 -37.72
N ILE A 22 -77.73 44.01 -37.05
CA ILE A 22 -77.44 44.68 -35.77
C ILE A 22 -77.35 43.67 -34.62
N ALA A 23 -78.21 42.64 -34.63
CA ALA A 23 -78.13 41.53 -33.68
C ALA A 23 -76.82 40.73 -33.83
N LEU A 24 -76.40 40.46 -35.07
CA LEU A 24 -75.10 39.86 -35.36
C LEU A 24 -73.94 40.74 -34.90
N LEU A 25 -73.96 42.05 -35.14
CA LEU A 25 -72.91 42.98 -34.70
C LEU A 25 -72.77 43.03 -33.16
N MET A 26 -73.88 43.04 -32.42
CA MET A 26 -73.82 43.00 -30.95
C MET A 26 -73.39 41.62 -30.42
N MET A 27 -73.83 40.51 -31.02
CA MET A 27 -73.31 39.18 -30.68
C MET A 27 -71.82 39.03 -31.01
N PHE A 28 -71.35 39.61 -32.12
CA PHE A 28 -69.93 39.60 -32.49
C PHE A 28 -69.09 40.47 -31.56
N ALA A 29 -69.60 41.63 -31.12
CA ALA A 29 -68.93 42.45 -30.12
C ALA A 29 -68.78 41.71 -28.78
N ILE A 30 -69.84 41.06 -28.29
CA ILE A 30 -69.81 40.27 -27.05
C ILE A 30 -68.89 39.05 -27.21
N ALA A 31 -68.96 38.32 -28.33
CA ALA A 31 -68.10 37.18 -28.61
C ALA A 31 -66.61 37.58 -28.71
N VAL A 32 -66.29 38.69 -29.38
CA VAL A 32 -64.92 39.23 -29.42
C VAL A 32 -64.46 39.64 -28.03
N SER A 33 -65.30 40.24 -27.17
CA SER A 33 -64.91 40.55 -25.78
C SER A 33 -64.69 39.31 -24.90
N LEU A 34 -65.26 38.15 -25.26
CA LEU A 34 -65.04 36.87 -24.56
C LEU A 34 -63.87 36.06 -25.14
N VAL A 35 -63.52 36.25 -26.41
CA VAL A 35 -62.36 35.61 -27.08
C VAL A 35 -61.09 36.47 -26.98
N ALA A 36 -61.22 37.77 -26.72
CA ALA A 36 -60.10 38.70 -26.48
C ALA A 36 -59.74 38.88 -25.00
N LEU A 37 -60.23 38.01 -24.11
CA LEU A 37 -59.49 37.72 -22.88
C LEU A 37 -58.21 36.98 -23.29
N PRO A 38 -57.00 37.51 -23.07
CA PRO A 38 -55.81 36.68 -23.19
C PRO A 38 -55.97 35.51 -22.22
N THR A 39 -55.68 34.29 -22.69
CA THR A 39 -55.37 33.19 -21.78
C THR A 39 -54.07 33.53 -21.08
N ILE A 40 -54.19 34.25 -19.97
CA ILE A 40 -53.12 34.40 -18.99
C ILE A 40 -52.91 32.99 -18.44
N ASN A 41 -52.02 32.24 -19.10
CA ASN A 41 -51.25 31.21 -18.43
C ASN A 41 -50.47 31.96 -17.35
N ALA A 42 -51.10 32.11 -16.18
CA ALA A 42 -50.44 32.59 -14.99
C ALA A 42 -49.32 31.59 -14.72
N GLN A 43 -48.10 31.98 -15.06
CA GLN A 43 -46.95 31.10 -14.97
C GLN A 43 -46.83 30.68 -13.51
N ALA A 44 -46.98 29.38 -13.24
CA ALA A 44 -47.13 28.90 -11.88
C ALA A 44 -45.88 29.30 -11.09
N THR A 45 -46.05 29.90 -9.91
CA THR A 45 -44.95 30.32 -9.04
C THR A 45 -44.87 29.39 -7.84
N ILE A 46 -43.69 28.86 -7.53
CA ILE A 46 -43.40 28.16 -6.28
C ILE A 46 -42.48 29.03 -5.42
N LYS A 47 -42.87 29.27 -4.16
CA LYS A 47 -42.00 29.90 -3.18
C LYS A 47 -40.89 28.93 -2.80
N THR A 48 -39.65 29.39 -2.86
CA THR A 48 -38.48 28.65 -2.39
C THR A 48 -38.11 29.03 -0.95
N TYR A 49 -37.21 28.25 -0.37
CA TYR A 49 -36.61 28.50 0.94
C TYR A 49 -35.13 28.13 0.84
N ALA A 50 -34.26 29.14 0.76
CA ALA A 50 -32.83 28.96 0.86
C ALA A 50 -32.40 28.68 2.30
N TYR A 51 -31.29 27.96 2.46
CA TYR A 51 -30.68 27.68 3.75
C TYR A 51 -29.15 27.82 3.67
N ILE A 52 -28.56 28.06 4.83
CA ILE A 52 -27.12 28.07 5.03
C ILE A 52 -26.78 27.41 6.38
N GLY A 53 -25.67 26.69 6.43
CA GLY A 53 -25.05 26.15 7.63
C GLY A 53 -23.54 26.18 7.47
N ALA A 54 -22.78 26.13 8.57
CA ALA A 54 -21.32 26.08 8.53
C ALA A 54 -20.81 25.05 9.53
N VAL A 55 -19.89 24.18 9.11
CA VAL A 55 -19.30 23.14 9.96
C VAL A 55 -17.79 23.04 9.71
N PRO A 56 -16.92 23.20 10.73
CA PRO A 56 -17.27 23.54 12.11
C PRO A 56 -17.72 25.01 12.26
N ASN A 57 -18.49 25.27 13.33
CA ASN A 57 -18.85 26.59 13.84
C ASN A 57 -19.01 26.47 15.37
N PRO A 58 -18.12 27.04 16.21
CA PRO A 58 -17.00 27.91 15.85
C PRO A 58 -15.90 27.22 15.02
N VAL A 59 -15.04 28.02 14.40
CA VAL A 59 -13.86 27.59 13.61
C VAL A 59 -12.65 28.46 13.94
N GLY A 60 -11.43 27.96 13.73
CA GLY A 60 -10.21 28.76 13.90
C GLY A 60 -9.89 29.70 12.74
N VAL A 61 -9.02 30.67 12.98
CA VAL A 61 -8.37 31.46 11.91
C VAL A 61 -7.55 30.53 11.03
N GLY A 62 -7.69 30.65 9.71
CA GLY A 62 -6.96 29.82 8.74
C GLY A 62 -7.42 28.36 8.66
N GLN A 63 -8.46 27.96 9.40
CA GLN A 63 -9.05 26.62 9.35
C GLN A 63 -10.24 26.58 8.39
N GLU A 64 -10.34 25.53 7.57
CA GLU A 64 -11.48 25.33 6.67
C GLU A 64 -12.80 25.14 7.44
N THR A 65 -13.86 25.84 7.01
CA THR A 65 -15.25 25.52 7.34
C THR A 65 -16.04 25.20 6.08
N LEU A 66 -16.85 24.14 6.14
CA LEU A 66 -17.74 23.73 5.08
C LEU A 66 -19.07 24.47 5.23
N ILE A 67 -19.31 25.44 4.35
CA ILE A 67 -20.60 26.11 4.21
C ILE A 67 -21.54 25.18 3.43
N HIS A 68 -22.53 24.61 4.11
CA HIS A 68 -23.62 23.85 3.49
C HIS A 68 -24.70 24.83 3.02
N VAL A 69 -24.96 24.85 1.71
CA VAL A 69 -25.78 25.87 1.04
C VAL A 69 -26.76 25.21 0.06
N GLY A 70 -27.99 25.73 -0.01
CA GLY A 70 -28.99 25.16 -0.91
C GLY A 70 -30.40 25.70 -0.73
N ILE A 71 -31.37 24.99 -1.30
CA ILE A 71 -32.81 25.21 -1.10
C ILE A 71 -33.55 23.90 -0.76
N THR A 72 -34.70 24.00 -0.11
CA THR A 72 -35.50 22.83 0.33
C THR A 72 -36.23 22.06 -0.79
N LEU A 73 -35.86 22.22 -2.07
CA LEU A 73 -36.56 21.65 -3.22
C LEU A 73 -35.68 20.66 -4.01
N ALA A 74 -35.76 19.38 -3.62
CA ALA A 74 -35.09 18.30 -4.33
C ALA A 74 -35.64 18.09 -5.76
N LEU A 75 -34.72 17.82 -6.68
CA LEU A 75 -34.95 17.63 -8.11
C LEU A 75 -35.28 16.15 -8.45
N GLN A 76 -35.75 15.90 -9.67
CA GLN A 76 -36.27 14.60 -10.05
C GLN A 76 -35.19 13.51 -10.26
N SER A 77 -34.04 13.89 -10.82
CA SER A 77 -32.93 12.98 -11.19
C SER A 77 -31.57 13.52 -10.75
N ALA A 78 -30.59 12.64 -10.58
CA ALA A 78 -29.27 12.93 -9.99
C ALA A 78 -28.43 13.94 -10.80
N GLU A 79 -28.65 14.01 -12.11
CA GLU A 79 -27.95 14.89 -13.03
C GLU A 79 -28.42 16.36 -12.96
N MET A 80 -29.55 16.62 -12.28
CA MET A 80 -30.15 17.95 -12.18
C MET A 80 -29.56 18.74 -10.99
N GLY A 81 -29.42 20.06 -11.14
CA GLY A 81 -29.01 20.97 -10.06
C GLY A 81 -29.71 22.32 -10.17
N TRP A 82 -29.84 23.03 -9.05
CA TRP A 82 -30.13 24.47 -9.05
C TRP A 82 -28.82 25.23 -9.22
N GLU A 83 -28.84 26.35 -9.94
CA GLU A 83 -27.61 27.00 -10.44
C GLU A 83 -27.60 28.49 -10.08
N GLY A 84 -26.40 29.11 -10.02
CA GLY A 84 -26.26 30.54 -9.75
C GLY A 84 -26.58 30.95 -8.32
N LEU A 85 -26.60 30.01 -7.36
CA LEU A 85 -26.70 30.36 -5.94
C LEU A 85 -25.44 31.14 -5.54
N SER A 86 -25.55 31.98 -4.51
CA SER A 86 -24.42 32.70 -3.96
C SER A 86 -24.47 32.77 -2.43
N ILE A 87 -23.32 33.07 -1.82
CA ILE A 87 -23.19 33.33 -0.38
C ILE A 87 -22.56 34.72 -0.22
N THR A 88 -23.25 35.63 0.47
CA THR A 88 -22.65 36.88 0.97
C THR A 88 -22.00 36.60 2.33
N ILE A 89 -20.75 37.04 2.51
CA ILE A 89 -19.99 36.87 3.75
C ILE A 89 -19.53 38.27 4.21
N THR A 90 -20.10 38.78 5.31
CA THR A 90 -19.66 40.05 5.91
C THR A 90 -18.74 39.76 7.10
N ARG A 91 -17.53 40.31 7.04
CA ARG A 91 -16.46 40.12 8.02
C ARG A 91 -16.57 41.00 9.26
N PRO A 92 -15.84 40.68 10.35
CA PRO A 92 -15.77 41.50 11.56
C PRO A 92 -15.25 42.93 11.33
N ASP A 93 -14.47 43.15 10.26
CA ASP A 93 -13.95 44.47 9.85
C ASP A 93 -14.89 45.22 8.87
N GLY A 94 -16.06 44.66 8.57
CA GLY A 94 -17.06 45.26 7.67
C GLY A 94 -16.76 45.09 6.18
N VAL A 95 -15.73 44.31 5.81
CA VAL A 95 -15.51 43.91 4.41
C VAL A 95 -16.52 42.82 4.03
N THR A 96 -17.16 42.97 2.87
CA THR A 96 -18.06 41.96 2.31
C THR A 96 -17.37 41.19 1.18
N GLU A 97 -17.40 39.86 1.29
CA GLU A 97 -16.93 38.89 0.30
C GLU A 97 -18.14 38.13 -0.28
N THR A 98 -17.98 37.49 -1.44
CA THR A 98 -19.07 36.75 -2.08
C THR A 98 -18.55 35.50 -2.78
N ILE A 99 -19.17 34.36 -2.51
CA ILE A 99 -19.02 33.12 -3.28
C ILE A 99 -20.18 33.07 -4.27
N SER A 100 -19.92 33.00 -5.58
CA SER A 100 -20.94 33.03 -6.64
C SER A 100 -21.02 31.71 -7.42
N ASP A 101 -22.00 31.63 -8.32
CA ASP A 101 -22.12 30.58 -9.35
C ASP A 101 -22.25 29.15 -8.80
N ILE A 102 -22.71 29.03 -7.54
CA ILE A 102 -22.87 27.78 -6.82
C ILE A 102 -23.97 26.94 -7.47
N ARG A 103 -23.68 25.65 -7.70
CA ARG A 103 -24.63 24.66 -8.21
C ARG A 103 -24.91 23.58 -7.18
N THR A 104 -26.19 23.30 -6.92
CA THR A 104 -26.62 22.23 -6.00
C THR A 104 -26.55 20.85 -6.65
N ASP A 105 -26.45 19.81 -5.81
CA ASP A 105 -26.86 18.46 -6.18
C ASP A 105 -28.39 18.39 -6.38
N SER A 106 -28.86 17.24 -6.87
CA SER A 106 -30.29 16.96 -7.04
C SER A 106 -31.06 16.89 -5.71
N THR A 107 -30.37 16.83 -4.57
CA THR A 107 -30.97 16.96 -3.23
C THR A 107 -31.49 18.38 -2.95
N GLY A 108 -31.00 19.37 -3.69
CA GLY A 108 -31.21 20.79 -3.43
C GLY A 108 -30.12 21.44 -2.59
N GLY A 109 -29.09 20.70 -2.13
CA GLY A 109 -27.96 21.21 -1.36
C GLY A 109 -26.61 21.02 -2.04
N THR A 110 -25.57 21.67 -1.53
CA THR A 110 -24.14 21.44 -1.85
C THR A 110 -23.26 22.03 -0.74
N GLY A 111 -21.94 21.81 -0.84
CA GLY A 111 -20.95 22.38 0.07
C GLY A 111 -20.00 23.36 -0.64
N CYS A 112 -19.60 24.42 0.06
CA CYS A 112 -18.54 25.34 -0.36
C CYS A 112 -17.57 25.54 0.80
N VAL A 113 -16.25 25.48 0.54
CA VAL A 113 -15.23 25.70 1.57
C VAL A 113 -14.95 27.19 1.72
N TYR A 114 -14.83 27.66 2.97
CA TYR A 114 -14.33 28.99 3.30
C TYR A 114 -13.23 28.90 4.35
N VAL A 115 -12.24 29.80 4.28
CA VAL A 115 -11.12 29.89 5.22
C VAL A 115 -11.09 31.31 5.77
N PRO A 116 -11.53 31.55 7.03
CA PRO A 116 -11.62 32.89 7.57
C PRO A 116 -10.21 33.44 7.92
N PRO A 117 -9.83 34.62 7.42
CA PRO A 117 -8.47 35.16 7.60
C PRO A 117 -8.21 35.84 8.96
N MET A 118 -9.24 36.01 9.80
CA MET A 118 -9.13 36.69 11.11
C MET A 118 -10.27 36.29 12.06
N ALA A 119 -10.06 36.41 13.37
CA ALA A 119 -11.06 36.08 14.39
C ALA A 119 -12.19 37.13 14.46
N GLY A 120 -13.34 36.70 15.01
CA GLY A 120 -14.55 37.51 15.20
C GLY A 120 -15.81 36.84 14.63
N ASN A 121 -16.94 37.53 14.73
CA ASN A 121 -18.21 37.06 14.19
C ASN A 121 -18.38 37.52 12.73
N TYR A 122 -18.60 36.56 11.83
CA TYR A 122 -18.92 36.80 10.42
C TYR A 122 -20.42 36.58 10.21
N THR A 123 -21.07 37.41 9.40
CA THR A 123 -22.47 37.21 8.99
C THR A 123 -22.50 36.60 7.59
N LEU A 124 -23.01 35.37 7.49
CA LEU A 124 -23.14 34.61 6.25
C LEU A 124 -24.62 34.53 5.84
N GLN A 125 -24.94 34.79 4.57
CA GLN A 125 -26.29 34.61 4.04
C GLN A 125 -26.22 33.95 2.65
N ALA A 126 -27.05 32.94 2.40
CA ALA A 126 -27.20 32.31 1.09
C ALA A 126 -28.35 32.95 0.30
N HIS A 127 -28.16 33.09 -1.00
CA HIS A 127 -29.13 33.67 -1.93
C HIS A 127 -29.41 32.67 -3.06
N PHE A 128 -30.69 32.36 -3.26
CA PHE A 128 -31.19 31.59 -4.40
C PHE A 128 -31.80 32.53 -5.43
N PRO A 129 -31.28 32.61 -6.68
CA PRO A 129 -31.86 33.44 -7.73
C PRO A 129 -33.12 32.80 -8.32
N GLU A 130 -34.05 33.63 -8.79
CA GLU A 130 -35.27 33.17 -9.46
C GLU A 130 -34.95 32.33 -10.71
N GLN A 131 -35.54 31.13 -10.80
CA GLN A 131 -35.26 30.17 -11.87
C GLN A 131 -36.53 29.48 -12.38
N ASN A 132 -36.63 29.32 -13.70
CA ASN A 132 -37.69 28.52 -14.30
C ASN A 132 -37.37 27.02 -14.22
N THR A 133 -38.35 26.19 -13.87
CA THR A 133 -38.23 24.74 -14.01
C THR A 133 -38.21 24.35 -15.49
N THR A 134 -37.30 23.47 -15.88
CA THR A 134 -37.17 22.92 -17.23
C THR A 134 -37.29 21.40 -17.19
N THR A 135 -37.33 20.73 -18.34
CA THR A 135 -37.25 19.26 -18.42
C THR A 135 -35.93 18.68 -17.86
N THR A 136 -34.91 19.50 -17.67
CA THR A 136 -33.60 19.15 -17.08
C THR A 136 -33.37 19.77 -15.69
N LYS A 137 -34.33 20.52 -15.17
CA LYS A 137 -34.29 21.21 -13.87
C LYS A 137 -35.71 21.25 -13.28
N GLN A 138 -36.18 20.11 -12.78
CA GLN A 138 -37.55 19.94 -12.31
C GLN A 138 -37.58 19.32 -10.91
N ALA A 139 -38.31 19.92 -9.97
CA ALA A 139 -38.59 19.34 -8.66
C ALA A 139 -39.70 18.28 -8.73
N ARG A 140 -39.72 17.31 -7.81
CA ARG A 140 -40.74 16.25 -7.78
C ARG A 140 -42.13 16.86 -7.53
N GLY A 141 -43.07 16.59 -8.43
CA GLY A 141 -44.44 17.12 -8.36
C GLY A 141 -44.62 18.57 -8.83
N VAL A 142 -43.55 19.28 -9.18
CA VAL A 142 -43.60 20.64 -9.74
C VAL A 142 -43.68 20.57 -11.27
N ALA A 143 -44.52 21.37 -11.92
CA ALA A 143 -44.66 21.38 -13.37
C ALA A 143 -43.42 21.99 -14.06
N VAL A 144 -43.22 21.69 -15.34
CA VAL A 144 -42.25 22.40 -16.19
C VAL A 144 -42.78 23.80 -16.51
N GLY A 145 -41.90 24.81 -16.52
CA GLY A 145 -42.27 26.20 -16.70
C GLY A 145 -42.81 26.89 -15.43
N THR A 146 -42.72 26.24 -14.26
CA THR A 146 -42.98 26.89 -12.97
C THR A 146 -41.80 27.78 -12.61
N VAL A 147 -42.06 29.02 -12.18
CA VAL A 147 -41.05 29.93 -11.62
C VAL A 147 -40.77 29.50 -10.18
N ALA A 148 -39.57 29.02 -9.89
CA ALA A 148 -39.04 28.95 -8.54
C ALA A 148 -38.56 30.36 -8.16
N LEU A 149 -39.34 31.06 -7.34
CA LEU A 149 -39.08 32.44 -6.93
C LEU A 149 -37.74 32.55 -6.18
N ALA A 150 -37.08 33.71 -6.25
CA ALA A 150 -35.89 33.98 -5.44
C ALA A 150 -36.18 33.86 -3.93
N SER A 151 -35.18 33.46 -3.14
CA SER A 151 -35.21 33.57 -1.67
C SER A 151 -33.83 33.65 -1.06
N ASP A 152 -33.75 34.34 0.07
CA ASP A 152 -32.57 34.43 0.92
C ASP A 152 -32.71 33.47 2.12
N SER A 153 -31.60 33.00 2.66
CA SER A 153 -31.58 32.28 3.93
C SER A 153 -31.75 33.22 5.12
N GLU A 154 -31.98 32.67 6.30
CA GLU A 154 -31.66 33.38 7.55
C GLU A 154 -30.15 33.70 7.61
N GLU A 155 -29.78 34.76 8.31
CA GLU A 155 -28.38 35.12 8.55
C GLU A 155 -27.74 34.15 9.56
N LEU A 156 -26.63 33.52 9.17
CA LEU A 156 -25.84 32.65 10.02
C LEU A 156 -24.64 33.43 10.57
N THR A 157 -24.52 33.48 11.90
CA THR A 157 -23.26 33.89 12.54
C THR A 157 -22.26 32.73 12.50
N LEU A 158 -21.18 32.89 11.75
CA LEU A 158 -19.99 32.06 11.87
C LEU A 158 -19.08 32.69 12.93
N VAL A 159 -18.82 31.97 14.01
CA VAL A 159 -17.94 32.41 15.10
C VAL A 159 -16.52 31.95 14.79
N VAL A 160 -15.62 32.89 14.52
CA VAL A 160 -14.20 32.59 14.28
C VAL A 160 -13.40 32.94 15.52
N GLN A 161 -12.65 31.97 16.03
CA GLN A 161 -11.73 32.09 17.17
C GLN A 161 -10.28 32.03 16.69
N GLU A 162 -9.33 32.55 17.47
CA GLU A 162 -7.90 32.55 17.09
C GLU A 162 -7.37 31.11 16.90
N GLU A 163 -7.64 30.23 17.86
CA GLU A 163 -7.15 28.84 17.87
C GLU A 163 -8.05 27.91 17.01
N PRO A 164 -7.48 27.03 16.16
CA PRO A 164 -8.22 25.96 15.49
C PRO A 164 -9.03 25.08 16.43
N VAL A 165 -10.26 24.73 16.03
CA VAL A 165 -11.04 23.71 16.74
C VAL A 165 -10.48 22.31 16.44
N ALA A 166 -10.44 21.45 17.44
CA ALA A 166 -9.90 20.11 17.30
C ALA A 166 -10.71 19.28 16.29
N ILE A 167 -10.04 18.82 15.24
CA ILE A 167 -10.53 17.76 14.36
C ILE A 167 -10.24 16.38 14.98
N TYR A 168 -10.87 15.32 14.45
CA TYR A 168 -10.57 13.95 14.88
C TYR A 168 -9.08 13.64 14.62
N PRO A 169 -8.30 13.22 15.62
CA PRO A 169 -6.86 13.03 15.47
C PRO A 169 -6.52 11.82 14.61
N ALA A 170 -5.39 11.88 13.93
CA ALA A 170 -4.78 10.72 13.27
C ALA A 170 -4.39 9.64 14.30
N HIS A 171 -4.56 8.36 13.95
CA HIS A 171 -4.13 7.25 14.79
C HIS A 171 -2.69 6.83 14.50
N ALA A 172 -2.02 6.28 15.51
CA ALA A 172 -0.69 5.71 15.34
C ALA A 172 -0.72 4.42 14.51
N LEU A 173 0.38 4.14 13.81
CA LEU A 173 0.65 2.83 13.22
C LEU A 173 0.79 1.76 14.33
N PRO A 174 0.52 0.48 14.04
CA PRO A 174 0.47 -0.57 15.05
C PRO A 174 1.83 -0.79 15.74
N THR A 175 1.80 -0.83 17.07
CA THR A 175 2.96 -1.17 17.92
C THR A 175 2.99 -2.65 18.33
N GLU A 176 1.98 -3.41 17.93
CA GLU A 176 1.83 -4.85 18.15
C GLU A 176 1.43 -5.55 16.84
N TYR A 177 1.44 -6.88 16.82
CA TYR A 177 1.16 -7.65 15.61
C TYR A 177 -0.31 -7.51 15.17
N TRP A 178 -0.51 -6.94 13.99
CA TRP A 178 -1.82 -6.60 13.46
C TRP A 178 -2.30 -7.62 12.42
N THR A 179 -3.61 -7.63 12.16
CA THR A 179 -4.24 -8.49 11.15
C THR A 179 -5.36 -7.73 10.44
N ARG A 180 -6.10 -8.40 9.54
CA ARG A 180 -7.28 -7.82 8.86
C ARG A 180 -8.58 -8.50 9.35
N PRO A 181 -9.73 -7.79 9.36
CA PRO A 181 -9.95 -6.44 8.82
C PRO A 181 -9.37 -5.32 9.68
N ILE A 182 -8.83 -4.29 9.01
CA ILE A 182 -8.46 -3.01 9.64
C ILE A 182 -9.73 -2.17 9.77
N ASP A 183 -9.94 -1.51 10.91
CA ASP A 183 -11.06 -0.58 11.12
C ASP A 183 -10.86 0.69 10.26
N SER A 184 -11.89 1.13 9.55
CA SER A 184 -11.80 2.29 8.62
C SER A 184 -11.62 3.65 9.30
N GLN A 185 -11.63 3.70 10.64
CA GLN A 185 -11.20 4.86 11.44
C GLN A 185 -9.67 4.97 11.52
N LEU A 186 -8.93 3.87 11.36
CA LEU A 186 -7.46 3.81 11.38
C LEU A 186 -6.90 4.19 9.99
N ARG A 187 -7.25 5.40 9.53
CA ARG A 187 -7.01 5.86 8.15
C ARG A 187 -5.54 5.82 7.77
N GLU A 188 -4.67 6.14 8.73
CA GLU A 188 -3.22 6.24 8.58
C GLU A 188 -2.59 4.91 8.19
N TRP A 189 -3.21 3.77 8.55
CA TRP A 189 -2.69 2.43 8.25
C TRP A 189 -2.74 2.08 6.75
N TYR A 190 -3.28 2.96 5.88
CA TYR A 190 -3.15 2.81 4.44
C TYR A 190 -1.69 2.69 3.99
N THR A 191 -0.75 3.36 4.69
CA THR A 191 0.69 3.39 4.38
C THR A 191 1.41 2.04 4.53
N ILE A 192 0.84 1.08 5.26
CA ILE A 192 1.47 -0.23 5.50
C ILE A 192 0.66 -1.40 4.93
N SER A 193 -0.47 -1.12 4.25
CA SER A 193 -1.51 -2.11 3.93
C SER A 193 -1.80 -2.23 2.41
N ALA A 194 -0.74 -2.16 1.60
CA ALA A 194 -0.78 -2.32 0.14
C ALA A 194 -1.31 -3.69 -0.36
N SER A 195 -1.49 -3.79 -1.67
CA SER A 195 -1.88 -5.02 -2.38
C SER A 195 -1.14 -5.16 -3.70
N TRP A 196 -0.52 -6.32 -3.94
CA TRP A 196 0.12 -6.68 -5.19
C TRP A 196 -0.91 -7.19 -6.21
N LEU A 197 -1.64 -6.26 -6.82
CA LEU A 197 -2.73 -6.57 -7.76
C LEU A 197 -2.23 -7.14 -9.09
N TYR A 198 -1.08 -6.67 -9.56
CA TYR A 198 -0.38 -7.07 -10.77
C TYR A 198 1.07 -6.58 -10.64
N THR A 199 1.99 -7.11 -11.45
CA THR A 199 3.39 -6.65 -11.47
C THR A 199 3.46 -5.15 -11.80
N PRO A 200 3.83 -4.27 -10.85
CA PRO A 200 3.75 -2.83 -11.07
C PRO A 200 4.88 -2.32 -11.99
N ARG A 201 4.66 -1.17 -12.62
CA ARG A 201 5.68 -0.50 -13.45
C ARG A 201 6.94 -0.26 -12.61
N ASN A 202 8.11 -0.60 -13.17
CA ASN A 202 9.41 -0.52 -12.50
C ASN A 202 9.49 -1.32 -11.19
N TYR A 203 8.60 -2.29 -10.98
CA TYR A 203 8.44 -3.06 -9.74
C TYR A 203 8.27 -2.20 -8.47
N TYR A 204 7.74 -0.97 -8.63
CA TYR A 204 7.49 -0.04 -7.52
C TYR A 204 6.16 -0.35 -6.81
N ALA A 205 6.23 -0.71 -5.53
CA ALA A 205 5.12 -1.18 -4.72
C ALA A 205 4.89 -0.28 -3.48
N PRO A 206 4.33 0.93 -3.66
CA PRO A 206 4.12 1.88 -2.56
C PRO A 206 3.12 1.36 -1.50
N TYR A 207 3.08 2.05 -0.36
CA TYR A 207 2.22 1.74 0.78
C TYR A 207 2.59 0.44 1.52
N ASN A 208 3.89 0.22 1.67
CA ASN A 208 4.49 -0.83 2.50
C ASN A 208 5.54 -0.20 3.42
N ASP A 209 5.15 0.83 4.19
CA ASP A 209 6.07 1.74 4.89
C ASP A 209 6.62 1.16 6.22
N ASP A 210 6.46 -0.16 6.46
CA ASP A 210 7.16 -0.99 7.46
C ASP A 210 7.85 -2.19 6.76
N ALA A 211 8.36 -1.98 5.53
CA ALA A 211 8.91 -3.05 4.70
C ALA A 211 10.16 -3.71 5.35
N PRO A 212 10.32 -5.05 5.27
CA PRO A 212 11.19 -5.77 6.20
C PRO A 212 12.66 -5.35 6.11
N GLU A 213 13.19 -4.85 7.23
CA GLU A 213 14.60 -4.54 7.42
C GLU A 213 15.39 -5.70 8.06
N THR A 214 14.81 -6.91 8.10
CA THR A 214 15.51 -8.17 8.42
C THR A 214 14.95 -9.33 7.60
N ALA A 215 15.66 -10.46 7.61
CA ALA A 215 15.26 -11.73 6.99
C ALA A 215 14.20 -12.54 7.80
N HIS A 216 13.57 -11.94 8.81
CA HIS A 216 12.70 -12.65 9.77
C HIS A 216 11.47 -13.32 9.09
N ILE A 217 11.28 -14.62 9.30
CA ILE A 217 10.23 -15.44 8.69
C ILE A 217 9.01 -15.51 9.61
N LEU A 218 7.88 -14.99 9.14
CA LEU A 218 6.59 -15.09 9.83
C LEU A 218 6.05 -16.53 9.79
N TRP A 219 6.06 -17.14 8.60
CA TRP A 219 5.60 -18.51 8.34
C TRP A 219 6.15 -19.04 7.02
N THR A 220 6.01 -20.36 6.81
CA THR A 220 6.35 -21.03 5.55
C THR A 220 5.52 -22.30 5.36
N THR A 221 5.20 -22.63 4.10
CA THR A 221 4.47 -23.85 3.72
C THR A 221 5.13 -24.55 2.53
N GLU A 222 4.95 -25.86 2.38
CA GLU A 222 5.45 -26.63 1.24
C GLU A 222 4.66 -26.28 -0.03
N LEU A 223 5.36 -25.97 -1.13
CA LEU A 223 4.74 -25.69 -2.44
C LEU A 223 4.54 -26.97 -3.23
N THR A 224 5.54 -27.84 -3.19
CA THR A 224 5.58 -29.22 -3.69
C THR A 224 6.89 -29.88 -3.21
N THR A 225 7.13 -31.15 -3.55
CA THR A 225 8.31 -31.91 -3.09
C THR A 225 9.64 -31.30 -3.60
N GLY A 226 10.30 -30.53 -2.75
CA GLY A 226 11.61 -29.92 -3.00
C GLY A 226 12.75 -30.56 -2.21
N GLY A 227 13.87 -29.84 -2.09
CA GLY A 227 15.02 -30.24 -1.27
C GLY A 227 15.98 -31.18 -1.99
N LEU A 228 16.75 -31.94 -1.21
CA LEU A 228 17.72 -32.91 -1.70
C LEU A 228 17.01 -34.19 -2.18
N ALA A 229 17.36 -34.73 -3.35
CA ALA A 229 16.62 -35.82 -3.96
C ALA A 229 16.75 -37.21 -3.29
N GLY A 230 17.69 -37.37 -2.35
CA GLY A 230 17.93 -38.63 -1.61
C GLY A 230 19.20 -39.37 -2.02
N GLY A 231 19.49 -40.48 -1.32
CA GLY A 231 20.71 -41.27 -1.51
C GLY A 231 20.67 -42.17 -2.76
N GLU A 232 19.47 -42.52 -3.21
CA GLU A 232 19.15 -43.31 -4.39
C GLU A 232 19.61 -42.64 -5.68
N LEU A 233 19.66 -41.29 -5.69
CA LEU A 233 20.21 -40.45 -6.74
C LEU A 233 21.53 -39.77 -6.30
N GLY A 234 22.21 -40.33 -5.30
CA GLY A 234 23.13 -39.60 -4.44
C GLY A 234 24.38 -39.01 -5.10
N LEU A 235 24.85 -39.54 -6.24
CA LEU A 235 25.98 -39.01 -7.01
C LEU A 235 25.70 -39.15 -8.53
N VAL A 236 24.91 -38.24 -9.09
CA VAL A 236 24.53 -38.20 -10.52
C VAL A 236 24.77 -36.81 -11.13
N GLY A 237 24.35 -36.59 -12.38
CA GLY A 237 24.45 -35.28 -13.02
C GLY A 237 25.89 -34.83 -13.34
N SER A 238 26.08 -33.51 -13.40
CA SER A 238 27.25 -32.82 -13.95
C SER A 238 28.49 -32.88 -13.03
N GLY A 239 29.06 -34.07 -12.87
CA GLY A 239 30.26 -34.30 -12.05
C GLY A 239 30.17 -35.53 -11.13
N GLY A 240 29.02 -36.20 -11.07
CA GLY A 240 28.79 -37.31 -10.13
C GLY A 240 28.62 -36.80 -8.70
N THR A 241 27.58 -36.00 -8.50
CA THR A 241 27.34 -35.18 -7.30
C THR A 241 25.90 -35.33 -6.81
N SER A 242 25.62 -34.95 -5.57
CA SER A 242 24.25 -34.95 -5.05
C SER A 242 23.38 -33.95 -5.80
N VAL A 243 22.17 -34.35 -6.19
CA VAL A 243 21.22 -33.49 -6.91
C VAL A 243 20.01 -33.15 -6.04
N GLY A 244 19.45 -31.95 -6.25
CA GLY A 244 18.16 -31.56 -5.71
C GLY A 244 16.97 -32.16 -6.48
N MET A 245 15.78 -31.99 -5.92
CA MET A 245 14.51 -32.12 -6.64
C MET A 245 14.36 -31.02 -7.72
N GLU A 246 13.26 -31.06 -8.47
CA GLU A 246 12.93 -30.07 -9.51
C GLU A 246 12.78 -28.65 -8.91
N THR A 247 13.55 -27.67 -9.38
CA THR A 247 13.63 -26.33 -8.77
C THR A 247 12.51 -25.37 -9.16
N GLY A 248 11.62 -25.78 -10.07
CA GLY A 248 10.54 -24.92 -10.58
C GLY A 248 10.98 -23.83 -11.57
N ASP A 249 12.16 -24.01 -12.17
CA ASP A 249 12.82 -23.04 -13.05
C ASP A 249 13.82 -23.82 -13.93
N ALA A 250 13.97 -23.59 -15.24
CA ALA A 250 13.21 -22.75 -16.14
C ALA A 250 12.09 -23.51 -16.86
N TYR A 251 11.12 -22.75 -17.39
CA TYR A 251 9.92 -23.24 -18.09
C TYR A 251 8.92 -24.05 -17.22
N GLU A 252 9.39 -24.79 -16.21
CA GLU A 252 8.58 -25.53 -15.22
C GLU A 252 8.06 -24.65 -14.05
N GLY A 253 7.68 -23.41 -14.36
CA GLY A 253 7.40 -22.35 -13.38
C GLY A 253 6.42 -22.74 -12.26
N LYS A 254 6.91 -22.73 -11.01
CA LYS A 254 6.10 -22.90 -9.79
C LYS A 254 5.52 -21.55 -9.32
N PHE A 255 4.94 -21.52 -8.11
CA PHE A 255 4.49 -20.32 -7.40
C PHE A 255 3.66 -19.33 -8.25
N GLY A 256 2.59 -19.83 -8.86
CA GLY A 256 1.69 -19.05 -9.73
C GLY A 256 2.16 -18.88 -11.18
N GLY A 257 3.40 -19.24 -11.50
CA GLY A 257 3.99 -19.07 -12.83
C GLY A 257 3.18 -19.65 -14.01
N ARG A 258 3.32 -18.98 -15.15
CA ARG A 258 3.24 -19.56 -16.49
C ARG A 258 4.55 -19.22 -17.21
N VAL A 259 4.87 -19.99 -18.24
CA VAL A 259 6.10 -19.95 -19.08
C VAL A 259 6.47 -18.56 -19.67
N TYR A 260 5.64 -17.53 -19.52
CA TYR A 260 5.89 -16.18 -20.04
C TYR A 260 5.81 -15.13 -18.94
N VAL A 261 6.89 -14.34 -18.82
CA VAL A 261 7.17 -13.28 -17.81
C VAL A 261 6.06 -12.20 -17.70
N TRP A 262 5.15 -12.14 -18.67
CA TRP A 262 4.03 -11.19 -18.75
C TRP A 262 2.69 -11.72 -18.23
N SER A 263 2.67 -12.94 -17.68
CA SER A 263 1.51 -13.51 -16.99
C SER A 263 1.46 -13.00 -15.55
N ALA A 264 0.28 -12.88 -14.92
CA ALA A 264 0.24 -12.77 -13.47
C ALA A 264 0.80 -14.06 -12.84
N GLY A 265 1.81 -13.88 -11.98
CA GLY A 265 2.25 -14.91 -11.04
C GLY A 265 1.40 -14.84 -9.77
N PRO A 266 2.00 -14.81 -8.57
CA PRO A 266 1.25 -14.58 -7.34
C PRO A 266 0.69 -13.15 -7.31
N VAL A 267 -0.47 -12.99 -6.66
CA VAL A 267 -1.06 -11.68 -6.36
C VAL A 267 -1.44 -11.59 -4.88
N ILE A 268 -1.42 -10.38 -4.32
CA ILE A 268 -1.90 -10.09 -2.96
C ILE A 268 -3.04 -9.08 -3.05
N ILE A 269 -4.17 -9.37 -2.42
CA ILE A 269 -5.31 -8.45 -2.29
C ILE A 269 -5.76 -8.40 -0.84
N ALA A 270 -5.67 -7.23 -0.20
CA ALA A 270 -6.09 -6.99 1.19
C ALA A 270 -5.64 -8.10 2.17
N GLY A 271 -4.32 -8.33 2.25
CA GLY A 271 -3.72 -9.34 3.12
C GLY A 271 -4.05 -10.80 2.77
N LYS A 272 -4.56 -11.11 1.56
CA LYS A 272 -4.63 -12.48 1.04
C LYS A 272 -3.71 -12.67 -0.16
N LEU A 273 -2.87 -13.69 -0.09
CA LEU A 273 -2.02 -14.20 -1.16
C LEU A 273 -2.81 -15.21 -2.01
N TYR A 274 -2.63 -15.14 -3.33
CA TYR A 274 -3.20 -16.11 -4.28
C TYR A 274 -2.09 -16.67 -5.18
N TYR A 275 -1.83 -17.99 -5.10
CA TYR A 275 -0.77 -18.67 -5.86
C TYR A 275 -1.16 -20.10 -6.28
N THR A 276 -0.34 -20.74 -7.13
CA THR A 276 -0.51 -22.15 -7.54
C THR A 276 0.79 -22.93 -7.42
N SER A 277 0.73 -24.23 -7.14
CA SER A 277 1.89 -25.13 -7.08
C SER A 277 2.73 -25.16 -8.37
N GLY A 278 2.11 -25.16 -9.56
CA GLY A 278 2.84 -25.25 -10.83
C GLY A 278 2.12 -24.75 -12.09
N ALA A 279 2.88 -24.60 -13.17
CA ALA A 279 2.37 -24.18 -14.48
C ALA A 279 1.48 -25.26 -15.15
N PHE A 280 1.91 -26.52 -15.09
CA PHE A 280 1.32 -27.64 -15.83
C PHE A 280 0.38 -28.52 -15.01
N ASP A 281 0.37 -28.37 -13.68
CA ASP A 281 -0.47 -29.11 -12.72
C ASP A 281 -1.95 -29.10 -13.12
N ARG A 282 -2.59 -30.28 -13.19
CA ARG A 282 -4.04 -30.42 -13.46
C ARG A 282 -4.67 -31.34 -12.41
N PRO A 283 -5.74 -30.91 -11.70
CA PRO A 283 -6.40 -29.61 -11.81
C PRO A 283 -5.49 -28.42 -11.41
N LYS A 284 -5.60 -27.27 -12.09
CA LYS A 284 -4.85 -26.06 -11.70
C LYS A 284 -5.55 -25.38 -10.52
N VAL A 285 -5.11 -25.71 -9.32
CA VAL A 285 -5.61 -25.18 -8.04
C VAL A 285 -4.90 -23.86 -7.71
N TYR A 286 -5.67 -22.88 -7.26
CA TYR A 286 -5.23 -21.67 -6.60
C TYR A 286 -5.50 -21.76 -5.10
N HIS A 287 -4.48 -21.46 -4.31
CA HIS A 287 -4.52 -21.40 -2.85
C HIS A 287 -4.69 -19.93 -2.43
N CYS A 288 -5.65 -19.66 -1.57
CA CYS A 288 -5.87 -18.37 -0.91
C CYS A 288 -5.36 -18.47 0.52
N VAL A 289 -4.30 -17.72 0.85
CA VAL A 289 -3.62 -17.79 2.14
C VAL A 289 -3.55 -16.39 2.76
N ASP A 290 -3.82 -16.25 4.06
CA ASP A 290 -3.62 -14.96 4.73
C ASP A 290 -2.13 -14.67 4.92
N VAL A 291 -1.67 -13.47 4.50
CA VAL A 291 -0.24 -13.13 4.50
C VAL A 291 0.36 -13.03 5.89
N HIS A 292 -0.45 -12.74 6.92
CA HIS A 292 0.03 -12.63 8.30
C HIS A 292 0.08 -14.00 8.99
N THR A 293 -0.86 -14.91 8.73
CA THR A 293 -0.96 -16.18 9.48
C THR A 293 -0.43 -17.41 8.76
N GLY A 294 -0.38 -17.41 7.44
CA GLY A 294 -0.11 -18.62 6.65
C GLY A 294 -1.28 -19.61 6.59
N GLU A 295 -2.45 -19.22 7.11
CA GLU A 295 -3.66 -20.04 7.07
C GLU A 295 -4.26 -20.08 5.65
N GLU A 296 -4.47 -21.29 5.11
CA GLU A 296 -5.22 -21.47 3.87
C GLU A 296 -6.72 -21.27 4.12
N LEU A 297 -7.26 -20.18 3.59
CA LEU A 297 -8.67 -19.82 3.68
C LEU A 297 -9.54 -20.61 2.68
N TRP A 298 -8.96 -20.96 1.52
CA TRP A 298 -9.52 -21.92 0.56
C TRP A 298 -8.52 -22.30 -0.53
N ALA A 299 -8.71 -23.50 -1.12
CA ALA A 299 -8.11 -23.92 -2.38
C ALA A 299 -9.20 -24.19 -3.44
N LYS A 300 -9.08 -23.61 -4.64
CA LYS A 300 -10.09 -23.68 -5.72
C LYS A 300 -9.50 -23.73 -7.13
N THR A 301 -10.22 -24.33 -8.07
CA THR A 301 -9.99 -24.17 -9.51
C THR A 301 -10.85 -23.03 -10.06
N PHE A 302 -10.37 -22.36 -11.12
CA PHE A 302 -11.14 -21.33 -11.83
C PHE A 302 -11.52 -21.79 -13.24
N LEU A 303 -12.83 -21.85 -13.52
CA LEU A 303 -13.40 -22.33 -14.78
C LEU A 303 -12.82 -23.71 -15.16
N ASP A 304 -12.64 -23.99 -16.45
CA ASP A 304 -11.82 -25.14 -16.88
C ASP A 304 -10.32 -24.79 -16.80
N ASN A 305 -9.75 -24.97 -15.60
CA ASN A 305 -8.30 -24.90 -15.34
C ASN A 305 -7.63 -23.59 -15.80
N GLN A 306 -8.36 -22.49 -15.77
CA GLN A 306 -7.87 -21.19 -16.19
C GLN A 306 -6.99 -20.54 -15.12
N SER A 307 -6.28 -19.48 -15.50
CA SER A 307 -5.38 -18.75 -14.61
C SER A 307 -5.95 -17.38 -14.28
N ILE A 308 -5.76 -16.95 -13.04
CA ILE A 308 -5.92 -15.56 -12.63
C ILE A 308 -4.96 -14.72 -13.48
N ALA A 309 -5.46 -13.63 -14.06
CA ALA A 309 -4.76 -12.76 -14.98
C ALA A 309 -4.30 -11.46 -14.30
N PHE A 310 -5.02 -11.01 -13.27
CA PHE A 310 -4.68 -9.92 -12.34
C PHE A 310 -5.70 -9.87 -11.20
N GLY A 311 -5.36 -9.19 -10.11
CA GLY A 311 -6.27 -8.72 -9.07
C GLY A 311 -6.73 -7.28 -9.31
N GLN A 312 -7.76 -6.86 -8.58
CA GLN A 312 -8.27 -5.48 -8.60
C GLN A 312 -8.80 -5.09 -7.21
N LEU A 313 -8.39 -3.93 -6.71
CA LEU A 313 -9.18 -3.13 -5.77
C LEU A 313 -9.80 -1.99 -6.56
N PHE A 314 -11.12 -1.83 -6.50
CA PHE A 314 -11.87 -0.85 -7.28
C PHE A 314 -12.78 -0.02 -6.37
N TYR A 315 -12.39 1.22 -6.12
CA TYR A 315 -13.23 2.20 -5.43
C TYR A 315 -14.27 2.76 -6.40
N PHE A 316 -15.54 2.44 -6.14
CA PHE A 316 -16.68 3.00 -6.84
C PHE A 316 -17.24 4.17 -6.02
N GLN A 317 -17.50 5.30 -6.66
CA GLN A 317 -18.16 6.46 -6.08
C GLN A 317 -19.32 6.90 -6.97
N SER A 318 -20.47 7.19 -6.38
CA SER A 318 -21.68 7.62 -7.09
C SER A 318 -22.68 8.32 -6.15
N PHE A 319 -23.77 8.85 -6.70
CA PHE A 319 -24.85 9.52 -5.97
C PHE A 319 -25.64 8.61 -4.99
N ASN A 320 -25.53 7.29 -5.10
CA ASN A 320 -26.33 6.33 -4.32
C ASN A 320 -25.48 5.32 -3.51
N TYR A 321 -24.25 5.05 -3.93
CA TYR A 321 -23.35 4.09 -3.26
C TYR A 321 -21.88 4.46 -3.46
N MET A 322 -21.08 4.24 -2.43
CA MET A 322 -19.63 4.45 -2.42
C MET A 322 -18.96 3.26 -1.70
N GLY A 323 -17.83 2.76 -2.21
CA GLY A 323 -17.09 1.68 -1.57
C GLY A 323 -16.11 0.94 -2.48
N THR A 324 -15.13 0.25 -1.88
CA THR A 324 -14.09 -0.49 -2.60
C THR A 324 -14.46 -1.97 -2.74
N PHE A 325 -14.41 -2.48 -3.97
CA PHE A 325 -14.63 -3.88 -4.30
C PHE A 325 -13.31 -4.59 -4.59
N ALA A 326 -13.17 -5.85 -4.15
CA ALA A 326 -11.99 -6.68 -4.37
C ALA A 326 -12.32 -7.83 -5.35
N TYR A 327 -11.62 -7.89 -6.49
CA TYR A 327 -11.84 -8.91 -7.51
C TYR A 327 -10.57 -9.63 -7.92
N LEU A 328 -10.70 -10.94 -8.18
CA LEU A 328 -9.76 -11.74 -8.97
C LEU A 328 -10.30 -11.84 -10.38
N TRP A 329 -9.49 -11.54 -11.39
CA TRP A 329 -9.89 -11.58 -12.79
C TRP A 329 -9.29 -12.77 -13.52
N VAL A 330 -10.12 -13.48 -14.27
CA VAL A 330 -9.73 -14.58 -15.17
C VAL A 330 -10.13 -14.20 -16.59
N THR A 331 -9.19 -14.24 -17.54
CA THR A 331 -9.42 -13.77 -18.92
C THR A 331 -9.24 -14.90 -19.92
N VAL A 332 -10.30 -15.22 -20.66
CA VAL A 332 -10.32 -16.27 -21.69
C VAL A 332 -10.65 -15.63 -23.04
N GLY A 333 -9.61 -15.36 -23.84
CA GLY A 333 -9.76 -14.59 -25.08
C GLY A 333 -10.27 -13.18 -24.78
N THR A 334 -11.42 -12.81 -25.35
CA THR A 334 -12.11 -11.54 -25.09
C THR A 334 -13.17 -11.60 -23.99
N THR A 335 -13.34 -12.75 -23.31
CA THR A 335 -14.29 -12.89 -22.19
C THR A 335 -13.55 -12.85 -20.86
N TRP A 336 -13.94 -11.91 -20.00
CA TRP A 336 -13.35 -11.67 -18.69
C TRP A 336 -14.34 -12.04 -17.59
N TYR A 337 -13.88 -12.75 -16.57
CA TYR A 337 -14.68 -13.23 -15.46
C TYR A 337 -14.13 -12.63 -14.17
N ALA A 338 -14.98 -11.93 -13.42
CA ALA A 338 -14.66 -11.41 -12.10
C ALA A 338 -15.13 -12.39 -11.03
N PHE A 339 -14.24 -12.71 -10.10
CA PHE A 339 -14.50 -13.50 -8.91
C PHE A 339 -14.28 -12.62 -7.68
N ASP A 340 -15.08 -12.81 -6.63
CA ASP A 340 -14.88 -12.17 -5.35
C ASP A 340 -13.56 -12.65 -4.73
N ALA A 341 -12.71 -11.72 -4.30
CA ALA A 341 -11.39 -12.05 -3.77
C ALA A 341 -11.48 -12.83 -2.45
N PHE A 342 -12.45 -12.52 -1.58
CA PHE A 342 -12.55 -13.17 -0.27
C PHE A 342 -12.98 -14.63 -0.36
N THR A 343 -13.99 -14.94 -1.18
CA THR A 343 -14.57 -16.29 -1.29
C THR A 343 -14.13 -17.07 -2.52
N GLY A 344 -13.51 -16.44 -3.53
CA GLY A 344 -13.19 -17.07 -4.81
C GLY A 344 -14.42 -17.46 -5.65
N ASN A 345 -15.61 -16.93 -5.34
CA ASN A 345 -16.86 -17.23 -6.05
C ASN A 345 -17.07 -16.28 -7.24
N TRP A 346 -17.72 -16.75 -8.31
CA TRP A 346 -18.00 -15.91 -9.49
C TRP A 346 -18.97 -14.78 -9.15
N MET A 347 -18.64 -13.56 -9.61
CA MET A 347 -19.43 -12.36 -9.37
C MET A 347 -20.09 -11.84 -10.64
N PHE A 348 -19.38 -11.75 -11.76
CA PHE A 348 -19.94 -11.35 -13.07
C PHE A 348 -18.99 -11.68 -14.23
N THR A 349 -19.51 -11.60 -15.46
CA THR A 349 -18.75 -11.82 -16.69
C THR A 349 -18.91 -10.64 -17.65
N ILE A 350 -17.84 -10.23 -18.32
CA ILE A 350 -17.88 -9.34 -19.48
C ILE A 350 -17.37 -10.09 -20.72
N GLU A 351 -18.25 -10.32 -21.69
CA GLU A 351 -17.93 -10.85 -23.01
C GLU A 351 -17.49 -9.75 -23.97
N ASN A 352 -16.65 -10.10 -24.94
CA ASN A 352 -16.20 -9.23 -26.03
C ASN A 352 -15.50 -7.94 -25.55
N VAL A 353 -14.74 -8.02 -24.45
CA VAL A 353 -13.83 -6.95 -24.01
C VAL A 353 -12.84 -6.66 -25.14
N PRO A 354 -12.64 -5.38 -25.52
CA PRO A 354 -11.86 -5.04 -26.70
C PRO A 354 -10.36 -5.32 -26.58
N SER A 355 -9.70 -5.37 -27.74
CA SER A 355 -8.24 -5.38 -27.88
C SER A 355 -7.60 -4.05 -27.39
N GLY A 356 -6.27 -3.97 -27.47
CA GLY A 356 -5.49 -2.83 -26.96
C GLY A 356 -4.69 -3.14 -25.70
N THR A 357 -4.22 -2.08 -25.05
CA THR A 357 -3.36 -2.08 -23.86
C THR A 357 -4.17 -1.78 -22.61
N THR A 358 -4.04 -2.62 -21.57
CA THR A 358 -4.70 -2.38 -20.28
C THR A 358 -3.95 -1.33 -19.46
N ARG A 359 -4.66 -0.37 -18.88
CA ARG A 359 -4.16 0.58 -17.87
C ARG A 359 -5.21 0.76 -16.77
N TYR A 360 -4.77 1.24 -15.62
CA TYR A 360 -5.60 1.38 -14.42
C TYR A 360 -5.73 2.85 -14.02
N GLY A 361 -6.90 3.22 -13.50
CA GLY A 361 -7.17 4.56 -12.94
C GLY A 361 -6.80 4.67 -11.46
N ALA A 362 -6.90 5.89 -10.92
CA ALA A 362 -6.57 6.19 -9.53
C ALA A 362 -7.51 5.47 -8.53
N ASN A 363 -8.76 5.21 -8.92
CA ASN A 363 -9.71 4.45 -8.12
C ASN A 363 -9.69 2.95 -8.46
N GLY A 364 -8.72 2.49 -9.26
CA GLY A 364 -8.64 1.13 -9.76
C GLY A 364 -9.60 0.81 -10.91
N GLU A 365 -10.11 1.83 -11.63
CA GLU A 365 -10.82 1.65 -12.90
C GLU A 365 -9.95 0.87 -13.90
N ILE A 366 -10.58 0.15 -14.84
CA ILE A 366 -9.84 -0.54 -15.91
C ILE A 366 -10.16 0.12 -17.27
N TYR A 367 -9.09 0.53 -17.94
CA TYR A 367 -9.12 1.12 -19.28
C TYR A 367 -8.41 0.23 -20.30
N ARG A 368 -8.92 0.20 -21.53
CA ARG A 368 -8.31 -0.47 -22.68
C ARG A 368 -8.02 0.57 -23.77
N TYR A 369 -6.75 0.91 -23.97
CA TYR A 369 -6.32 1.89 -24.97
C TYR A 369 -5.93 1.22 -26.28
N THR A 370 -6.43 1.71 -27.42
CA THR A 370 -6.12 1.24 -28.77
C THR A 370 -5.69 2.42 -29.65
N PHE A 371 -4.72 2.19 -30.53
CA PHE A 371 -4.10 3.21 -31.38
C PHE A 371 -3.98 2.73 -32.82
N ASP A 372 -4.21 3.65 -33.75
CA ASP A 372 -3.95 3.47 -35.17
C ASP A 372 -3.20 4.71 -35.68
N LEU A 373 -1.87 4.68 -35.47
CA LEU A 373 -0.97 5.77 -35.81
C LEU A 373 -0.97 6.09 -37.32
N LYS A 374 -1.37 5.12 -38.15
CA LYS A 374 -1.43 5.27 -39.61
C LYS A 374 -2.70 6.00 -40.06
N ASN A 375 -3.85 5.64 -39.50
CA ASN A 375 -5.12 6.29 -39.85
C ASN A 375 -5.46 7.48 -38.94
N GLY A 376 -4.60 7.81 -37.97
CA GLY A 376 -4.68 9.05 -37.20
C GLY A 376 -5.78 9.05 -36.13
N TRP A 377 -6.01 7.93 -35.45
CA TRP A 377 -6.95 7.86 -34.34
C TRP A 377 -6.44 7.05 -33.14
N MET A 378 -6.98 7.36 -31.97
CA MET A 378 -6.86 6.54 -30.77
C MET A 378 -8.21 6.42 -30.06
N ALA A 379 -8.39 5.36 -29.28
CA ALA A 379 -9.60 5.13 -28.50
C ALA A 379 -9.27 4.53 -27.12
N MET A 380 -10.14 4.81 -26.16
CA MET A 380 -10.12 4.28 -24.81
C MET A 380 -11.50 3.67 -24.51
N TRP A 381 -11.50 2.42 -24.04
CA TRP A 381 -12.69 1.78 -23.48
C TRP A 381 -12.60 1.71 -21.96
N ASN A 382 -13.63 2.18 -21.28
CA ASN A 382 -13.74 2.30 -19.83
C ASN A 382 -14.67 1.22 -19.26
N MET A 383 -14.11 0.24 -18.54
CA MET A 383 -14.87 -0.84 -17.90
C MET A 383 -15.84 -0.32 -16.83
N THR A 384 -15.43 0.69 -16.06
CA THR A 384 -16.25 1.29 -15.00
C THR A 384 -17.48 1.98 -15.58
N ALA A 385 -17.33 2.74 -16.67
CA ALA A 385 -18.46 3.31 -17.40
C ALA A 385 -19.36 2.20 -17.99
N PHE A 386 -18.76 1.19 -18.64
CA PHE A 386 -19.52 0.06 -19.19
C PHE A 386 -20.39 -0.63 -18.14
N GLY A 387 -19.83 -1.00 -16.99
CA GLY A 387 -20.56 -1.69 -15.93
C GLY A 387 -21.64 -0.81 -15.31
N THR A 388 -21.31 0.44 -15.00
CA THR A 388 -22.18 1.42 -14.34
C THR A 388 -23.45 1.75 -15.14
N TYR A 389 -23.32 1.88 -16.47
CA TYR A 389 -24.44 2.12 -17.37
C TYR A 389 -25.11 0.83 -17.89
N SER A 390 -24.64 -0.36 -17.50
CA SER A 390 -25.30 -1.64 -17.79
C SER A 390 -26.45 -1.97 -16.81
N GLY A 391 -26.60 -1.20 -15.74
CA GLY A 391 -27.78 -1.25 -14.86
C GLY A 391 -29.04 -0.65 -15.50
N THR A 392 -30.22 -0.93 -14.92
CA THR A 392 -31.49 -0.32 -15.35
C THR A 392 -32.35 0.07 -14.15
N GLY A 393 -33.23 1.06 -14.31
CA GLY A 393 -34.06 1.59 -13.21
C GLY A 393 -33.27 2.45 -12.21
N ALA A 394 -33.83 2.64 -11.01
CA ALA A 394 -33.42 3.67 -10.04
C ALA A 394 -32.01 3.50 -9.41
N TYR A 395 -31.27 2.44 -9.77
CA TYR A 395 -29.91 2.18 -9.32
C TYR A 395 -28.87 2.21 -10.46
N ALA A 396 -29.30 2.37 -11.72
CA ALA A 396 -28.40 2.62 -12.84
C ALA A 396 -27.59 3.90 -12.59
N GLY A 397 -26.29 3.90 -12.91
CA GLY A 397 -25.40 5.02 -12.55
C GLY A 397 -25.00 5.08 -11.06
N GLY A 398 -25.76 4.45 -10.15
CA GLY A 398 -25.69 4.72 -8.71
C GLY A 398 -25.33 3.52 -7.82
N SER A 399 -25.15 2.31 -8.35
CA SER A 399 -24.80 1.14 -7.53
C SER A 399 -24.11 0.05 -8.34
N TRP A 400 -22.78 -0.03 -8.25
CA TRP A 400 -21.96 -0.98 -9.01
C TRP A 400 -22.47 -2.42 -8.95
N GLY A 401 -22.67 -2.96 -7.74
CA GLY A 401 -23.13 -4.35 -7.56
C GLY A 401 -24.48 -4.62 -8.22
N ASN A 402 -25.48 -3.75 -8.02
CA ASN A 402 -26.78 -3.89 -8.71
C ASN A 402 -26.67 -3.71 -10.23
N CYS A 403 -25.66 -3.00 -10.73
CA CYS A 403 -25.41 -2.85 -12.16
C CYS A 403 -24.75 -4.08 -12.78
N VAL A 404 -23.75 -4.71 -12.14
CA VAL A 404 -22.96 -5.80 -12.77
C VAL A 404 -23.09 -7.19 -12.14
N HIS A 405 -23.33 -7.34 -10.83
CA HIS A 405 -23.26 -8.65 -10.16
C HIS A 405 -24.35 -9.62 -10.64
N LEU A 406 -23.98 -10.90 -10.67
CA LEU A 406 -24.76 -12.05 -11.12
C LEU A 406 -25.23 -11.96 -12.59
N LYS A 407 -24.44 -11.28 -13.45
CA LYS A 407 -24.76 -11.07 -14.87
C LYS A 407 -23.60 -11.44 -15.78
N THR A 408 -23.95 -11.80 -17.01
CA THR A 408 -23.05 -11.75 -18.18
C THR A 408 -23.42 -10.52 -18.99
N LEU A 409 -22.44 -9.64 -19.22
CA LEU A 409 -22.58 -8.39 -19.97
C LEU A 409 -21.76 -8.48 -21.25
N ASN A 410 -22.22 -7.91 -22.37
CA ASN A 410 -21.51 -7.98 -23.65
C ASN A 410 -21.04 -6.58 -24.07
N ALA A 411 -19.73 -6.35 -24.03
CA ALA A 411 -19.11 -5.04 -24.31
C ALA A 411 -19.18 -4.61 -25.78
N ALA A 412 -19.49 -5.53 -26.70
CA ALA A 412 -19.70 -5.26 -28.12
C ALA A 412 -21.18 -5.19 -28.53
N ALA A 413 -22.12 -5.31 -27.58
CA ALA A 413 -23.55 -5.20 -27.88
C ALA A 413 -23.95 -3.75 -28.25
N ASN A 414 -24.99 -3.58 -29.07
CA ASN A 414 -25.48 -2.26 -29.51
C ASN A 414 -26.32 -1.54 -28.42
N THR A 415 -25.80 -1.45 -27.20
CA THR A 415 -26.44 -0.83 -26.03
C THR A 415 -25.94 0.60 -25.79
N THR A 416 -26.64 1.35 -24.94
CA THR A 416 -26.16 2.66 -24.47
C THR A 416 -24.88 2.52 -23.64
N ALA A 417 -24.80 1.49 -22.78
CA ALA A 417 -23.64 1.21 -21.94
C ALA A 417 -22.36 0.97 -22.76
N ALA A 418 -22.44 0.13 -23.80
CA ALA A 418 -21.31 -0.15 -24.67
C ALA A 418 -20.83 1.09 -25.45
N LYS A 419 -21.73 2.04 -25.76
CA LYS A 419 -21.38 3.31 -26.43
C LYS A 419 -20.74 4.32 -25.49
N ILE A 420 -21.31 4.51 -24.30
CA ILE A 420 -20.74 5.41 -23.27
C ILE A 420 -19.38 4.91 -22.78
N ALA A 421 -19.14 3.60 -22.81
CA ALA A 421 -17.85 3.03 -22.47
C ALA A 421 -16.71 3.43 -23.43
N TRP A 422 -16.98 3.88 -24.65
CA TRP A 422 -15.96 4.29 -25.61
C TRP A 422 -15.79 5.80 -25.68
N GLN A 423 -14.54 6.23 -25.66
CA GLN A 423 -14.09 7.58 -26.02
C GLN A 423 -13.00 7.44 -27.10
N ASN A 424 -12.99 8.34 -28.09
CA ASN A 424 -12.11 8.22 -29.24
C ASN A 424 -11.78 9.58 -29.87
N TRP A 425 -10.51 9.78 -30.19
CA TRP A 425 -9.92 11.07 -30.55
C TRP A 425 -9.04 10.93 -31.81
N THR A 426 -8.93 12.03 -32.56
CA THR A 426 -8.01 12.14 -33.71
C THR A 426 -6.61 12.46 -33.22
N ILE A 427 -5.59 11.83 -33.80
CA ILE A 427 -4.16 12.04 -33.50
C ILE A 427 -3.39 12.29 -34.81
N PRO A 428 -2.17 12.86 -34.77
CA PRO A 428 -1.35 13.02 -35.97
C PRO A 428 -1.06 11.67 -36.66
N THR A 429 -1.06 11.68 -38.00
CA THR A 429 -0.82 10.49 -38.85
C THR A 429 0.65 10.22 -39.14
N ASP A 430 1.55 11.11 -38.70
CA ASP A 430 2.98 11.09 -38.97
C ASP A 430 3.83 10.65 -37.76
N LEU A 431 3.23 9.91 -36.82
CA LEU A 431 3.87 9.39 -35.62
C LEU A 431 4.61 8.07 -35.92
N PRO A 432 5.96 8.04 -35.91
CA PRO A 432 6.70 6.84 -36.30
C PRO A 432 6.85 5.85 -35.13
N GLY A 433 7.07 4.58 -35.46
CA GLY A 433 7.30 3.52 -34.48
C GLY A 433 6.02 3.06 -33.78
N SER A 434 6.05 2.98 -32.45
CA SER A 434 4.92 2.51 -31.64
C SER A 434 4.78 3.29 -30.33
N VAL A 435 3.59 3.22 -29.72
CA VAL A 435 3.42 3.53 -28.29
C VAL A 435 4.38 2.66 -27.48
N GLN A 436 5.08 3.28 -26.52
CA GLN A 436 5.95 2.62 -25.56
C GLN A 436 5.29 2.56 -24.19
N ASP A 437 4.64 3.65 -23.76
CA ASP A 437 3.88 3.66 -22.50
C ASP A 437 2.71 4.68 -22.47
N ILE A 438 1.85 4.54 -21.45
CA ILE A 438 0.60 5.27 -21.24
C ILE A 438 0.46 5.58 -19.75
N PHE A 439 0.22 6.86 -19.44
CA PHE A 439 -0.03 7.41 -18.11
C PHE A 439 -1.43 8.03 -18.13
N VAL A 440 -2.40 7.36 -17.51
CA VAL A 440 -3.82 7.75 -17.52
C VAL A 440 -3.98 9.15 -16.92
N GLY A 441 -4.66 10.05 -17.63
CA GLY A 441 -4.88 11.44 -17.21
C GLY A 441 -3.69 12.40 -17.46
N ASP A 442 -2.55 11.91 -17.97
CA ASP A 442 -1.36 12.72 -18.27
C ASP A 442 -0.98 12.61 -19.76
N ARG A 443 -0.49 11.44 -20.21
CA ARG A 443 0.03 11.29 -21.59
C ARG A 443 0.19 9.86 -22.09
N VAL A 444 0.34 9.75 -23.41
CA VAL A 444 0.92 8.61 -24.12
C VAL A 444 2.33 8.98 -24.56
N ILE A 445 3.30 8.07 -24.40
CA ILE A 445 4.66 8.20 -24.95
C ILE A 445 4.85 7.13 -26.03
N GLY A 446 5.37 7.55 -27.18
CA GLY A 446 5.73 6.66 -28.29
C GLY A 446 7.11 6.97 -28.86
N ALA A 447 7.70 5.99 -29.53
CA ALA A 447 9.02 6.12 -30.14
C ALA A 447 9.22 5.16 -31.31
N SER A 448 10.04 5.61 -32.26
CA SER A 448 10.78 4.80 -33.22
C SER A 448 12.27 4.83 -32.85
N ILE A 449 12.85 3.66 -32.62
CA ILE A 449 14.23 3.49 -32.17
C ILE A 449 14.99 2.74 -33.26
N THR A 450 16.11 3.30 -33.71
CA THR A 450 16.97 2.68 -34.72
C THR A 450 18.43 2.85 -34.33
N ASN A 451 19.34 2.21 -35.07
CA ASN A 451 20.78 2.39 -34.90
C ASN A 451 21.34 3.66 -35.57
N LYS A 452 20.48 4.64 -35.92
CA LYS A 452 20.86 5.92 -36.55
C LYS A 452 20.14 7.13 -35.95
N GLU A 453 18.90 6.94 -35.54
CA GLU A 453 18.07 7.96 -34.91
C GLU A 453 17.09 7.37 -33.90
N VAL A 454 16.72 8.19 -32.92
CA VAL A 454 15.59 7.99 -32.02
C VAL A 454 14.59 9.11 -32.29
N THR A 455 13.43 8.76 -32.85
CA THR A 455 12.31 9.71 -32.99
C THR A 455 11.26 9.38 -31.94
N SER A 456 11.09 10.27 -30.95
CA SER A 456 10.11 10.12 -29.86
C SER A 456 9.00 11.17 -29.95
N TRP A 457 7.84 10.86 -29.39
CA TRP A 457 6.67 11.73 -29.40
C TRP A 457 5.77 11.48 -28.18
N GLY A 458 4.99 12.51 -27.82
CA GLY A 458 4.04 12.47 -26.71
C GLY A 458 2.69 13.03 -27.10
N LEU A 459 1.61 12.37 -26.69
CA LEU A 459 0.22 12.82 -26.85
C LEU A 459 -0.40 13.07 -25.47
N SER A 460 -1.18 14.13 -25.31
CA SER A 460 -1.88 14.40 -24.04
C SER A 460 -2.98 13.37 -23.77
N LEU A 461 -3.21 13.09 -22.48
CA LEU A 461 -4.40 12.45 -21.93
C LEU A 461 -5.06 13.30 -20.84
N GLU A 462 -4.70 14.58 -20.75
CA GLU A 462 -5.39 15.55 -19.89
C GLU A 462 -6.78 15.86 -20.46
N GLU A 463 -7.77 16.02 -19.57
CA GLU A 463 -9.18 16.11 -19.93
C GLU A 463 -9.46 17.23 -20.96
N GLY A 464 -10.17 16.88 -22.04
CA GLY A 464 -10.51 17.80 -23.12
C GLY A 464 -9.35 18.18 -24.06
N SER A 465 -8.15 17.63 -23.83
CA SER A 465 -6.97 17.80 -24.69
C SER A 465 -6.46 16.49 -25.29
N GLU A 466 -7.18 15.37 -25.12
CA GLU A 466 -6.64 14.04 -25.36
C GLU A 466 -6.33 13.80 -26.85
N GLY A 467 -5.18 13.16 -27.11
CA GLY A 467 -4.68 12.96 -28.48
C GLY A 467 -3.95 14.17 -29.09
N THR A 468 -3.97 15.34 -28.43
CA THR A 468 -3.17 16.51 -28.84
C THR A 468 -1.68 16.22 -28.72
N LEU A 469 -0.90 16.59 -29.74
CA LEU A 469 0.55 16.42 -29.74
C LEU A 469 1.23 17.37 -28.75
N LEU A 470 1.89 16.80 -27.73
CA LEU A 470 2.72 17.53 -26.77
C LEU A 470 4.11 17.82 -27.35
N PHE A 471 4.74 16.79 -27.93
CA PHE A 471 6.05 16.89 -28.57
C PHE A 471 6.24 15.83 -29.65
N LYS A 472 7.15 16.10 -30.58
CA LYS A 472 7.75 15.13 -31.50
C LYS A 472 9.17 15.59 -31.80
N ASN A 473 10.18 14.80 -31.42
CA ASN A 473 11.59 15.14 -31.58
C ASN A 473 12.41 13.95 -32.09
N THR A 474 13.34 14.24 -33.01
CA THR A 474 14.27 13.29 -33.60
C THR A 474 15.68 13.62 -33.16
N TRP A 475 16.37 12.66 -32.54
CA TRP A 475 17.77 12.75 -32.15
C TRP A 475 18.60 11.78 -32.98
N ASN A 476 19.69 12.27 -33.56
CA ASN A 476 20.65 11.44 -34.29
C ASN A 476 21.51 10.67 -33.28
N ALA A 477 21.60 9.37 -33.44
CA ALA A 477 22.46 8.51 -32.64
C ALA A 477 23.95 8.72 -32.98
N PRO A 478 24.88 8.38 -32.07
CA PRO A 478 26.29 8.28 -32.39
C PRO A 478 26.53 7.32 -33.56
N ASP A 479 27.45 7.64 -34.48
CA ASP A 479 27.77 6.81 -35.65
C ASP A 479 28.06 5.34 -35.27
N GLU A 480 28.66 5.13 -34.09
CA GLU A 480 28.99 3.83 -33.50
C GLU A 480 27.79 2.89 -33.33
N TRP A 481 26.57 3.43 -33.13
CA TRP A 481 25.36 2.61 -33.13
C TRP A 481 25.18 1.90 -34.49
N SER A 482 25.49 2.59 -35.59
CA SER A 482 25.35 2.08 -36.94
C SER A 482 26.56 1.26 -37.42
N THR A 483 27.78 1.65 -37.07
CA THR A 483 29.02 0.95 -37.49
C THR A 483 29.28 -0.30 -36.65
N GLY A 484 29.01 -0.25 -35.35
CA GLY A 484 29.05 -1.42 -34.46
C GLY A 484 27.83 -2.34 -34.59
N ASN A 485 26.79 -1.91 -35.33
CA ASN A 485 25.51 -2.61 -35.49
C ASN A 485 24.90 -2.99 -34.12
N LEU A 486 24.78 -1.99 -33.24
CA LEU A 486 24.39 -2.19 -31.84
C LEU A 486 22.90 -2.53 -31.69
N THR A 487 22.58 -3.31 -30.66
CA THR A 487 21.21 -3.63 -30.25
C THR A 487 20.72 -2.59 -29.27
N ILE A 488 19.80 -1.75 -29.71
CA ILE A 488 19.20 -0.69 -28.89
C ILE A 488 17.79 -1.10 -28.47
N SER A 489 17.48 -1.05 -27.18
CA SER A 489 16.17 -1.38 -26.62
C SER A 489 15.65 -0.32 -25.66
N TRP A 490 14.33 -0.21 -25.54
CA TRP A 490 13.70 0.52 -24.44
C TRP A 490 14.00 -0.22 -23.12
N ALA A 491 14.51 0.49 -22.11
CA ALA A 491 14.87 -0.08 -20.82
C ALA A 491 13.77 0.18 -19.77
N ALA A 492 13.52 1.44 -19.45
CA ALA A 492 12.55 1.85 -18.44
C ALA A 492 12.06 3.30 -18.65
N ILE A 493 10.98 3.68 -17.96
CA ILE A 493 10.45 5.05 -17.95
C ILE A 493 9.88 5.40 -16.57
N SER A 494 10.12 6.62 -16.08
CA SER A 494 9.48 7.16 -14.86
C SER A 494 8.04 7.60 -15.09
N GLN A 495 7.24 7.70 -14.03
CA GLN A 495 5.87 8.20 -14.12
C GLN A 495 5.80 9.73 -13.96
N GLY A 496 4.88 10.37 -14.69
CA GLY A 496 4.50 11.77 -14.50
C GLY A 496 5.39 12.82 -15.18
N LYS A 497 5.05 14.09 -14.93
CA LYS A 497 5.76 15.27 -15.46
C LYS A 497 7.15 15.42 -14.81
N GLY A 498 8.13 15.92 -15.56
CA GLY A 498 9.54 15.92 -15.16
C GLY A 498 10.24 14.57 -15.39
N GLY A 499 9.57 13.64 -16.08
CA GLY A 499 10.03 12.27 -16.25
C GLY A 499 11.16 12.08 -17.27
N VAL A 500 11.78 10.90 -17.23
CA VAL A 500 12.81 10.43 -18.16
C VAL A 500 12.47 9.03 -18.64
N PHE A 501 12.64 8.78 -19.95
CA PHE A 501 12.73 7.44 -20.51
C PHE A 501 14.16 7.10 -20.88
N VAL A 502 14.50 5.82 -20.75
CA VAL A 502 15.87 5.33 -20.87
C VAL A 502 15.95 4.24 -21.93
N LEU A 503 16.92 4.36 -22.83
CA LEU A 503 17.31 3.31 -23.78
C LEU A 503 18.59 2.63 -23.31
N PHE A 504 18.74 1.34 -23.65
CA PHE A 504 19.94 0.54 -23.40
C PHE A 504 20.63 0.20 -24.72
N ALA A 505 21.93 0.46 -24.82
CA ALA A 505 22.78 0.02 -25.93
C ALA A 505 23.58 -1.21 -25.49
N ARG A 506 23.09 -2.40 -25.85
CA ARG A 506 23.48 -3.67 -25.21
C ARG A 506 24.97 -3.97 -25.25
N GLU A 507 25.61 -3.87 -26.42
CA GLU A 507 27.02 -4.23 -26.60
C GLU A 507 27.95 -3.19 -25.96
N GLN A 508 27.54 -1.92 -25.96
CA GLN A 508 28.21 -0.84 -25.23
C GLN A 508 28.02 -0.97 -23.71
N ARG A 509 26.95 -1.62 -23.23
CA ARG A 509 26.54 -1.63 -21.81
C ARG A 509 26.36 -0.22 -21.25
N LYS A 510 25.77 0.66 -22.06
CA LYS A 510 25.48 2.07 -21.73
C LYS A 510 23.99 2.36 -21.77
N TYR A 511 23.55 3.32 -20.96
CA TYR A 511 22.19 3.86 -20.96
C TYR A 511 22.14 5.28 -21.52
N TYR A 512 21.04 5.61 -22.18
CA TYR A 512 20.80 6.90 -22.83
C TYR A 512 19.45 7.45 -22.37
N GLY A 513 19.45 8.59 -21.68
CA GLY A 513 18.28 9.22 -21.09
C GLY A 513 17.68 10.32 -21.96
N PHE A 514 16.35 10.37 -22.02
CA PHE A 514 15.57 11.34 -22.78
C PHE A 514 14.40 11.87 -21.93
N SER A 515 14.08 13.15 -22.02
CA SER A 515 12.96 13.76 -21.31
C SER A 515 11.62 13.18 -21.78
N ALA A 516 10.78 12.70 -20.86
CA ALA A 516 9.42 12.24 -21.13
C ALA A 516 8.41 13.40 -21.33
N ASP A 517 8.80 14.65 -21.08
CA ASP A 517 8.00 15.86 -21.38
C ASP A 517 8.26 16.43 -22.78
N THR A 518 9.44 16.17 -23.35
CA THR A 518 9.89 16.84 -24.59
C THR A 518 10.49 15.93 -25.65
N GLY A 519 10.88 14.69 -25.31
CA GLY A 519 11.59 13.78 -26.21
C GLY A 519 13.05 14.17 -26.50
N ILE A 520 13.56 15.21 -25.84
CA ILE A 520 14.93 15.70 -26.00
C ILE A 520 15.90 14.79 -25.25
N PHE A 521 17.02 14.44 -25.90
CA PHE A 521 18.14 13.71 -25.30
C PHE A 521 18.76 14.53 -24.16
N LEU A 522 19.04 13.87 -23.03
CA LEU A 522 19.57 14.48 -21.82
C LEU A 522 21.02 14.06 -21.53
N TRP A 523 21.29 12.75 -21.55
CA TRP A 523 22.56 12.18 -21.08
C TRP A 523 22.81 10.78 -21.65
N GLU A 524 24.09 10.40 -21.72
CA GLU A 524 24.51 8.99 -21.77
C GLU A 524 25.34 8.67 -20.51
N THR A 525 25.36 7.41 -20.06
CA THR A 525 26.25 6.99 -18.97
C THR A 525 27.70 7.05 -19.42
N GLU A 526 28.56 7.75 -18.68
CA GLU A 526 29.97 8.02 -19.03
C GLU A 526 30.78 6.73 -19.30
N GLU A 527 30.75 5.80 -18.35
CA GLU A 527 31.43 4.50 -18.42
C GLU A 527 30.43 3.37 -18.71
N PRO A 528 30.87 2.27 -19.37
CA PRO A 528 30.04 1.08 -19.57
C PRO A 528 29.94 0.26 -18.27
N GLU A 529 28.82 -0.46 -18.09
CA GLU A 529 28.70 -1.47 -17.03
C GLU A 529 29.63 -2.67 -17.27
N ASP A 530 29.76 -3.55 -16.28
CA ASP A 530 30.58 -4.76 -16.39
C ASP A 530 30.20 -5.62 -17.60
N TYR A 531 31.19 -6.33 -18.17
CA TYR A 531 31.01 -7.04 -19.43
C TYR A 531 29.85 -8.04 -19.40
N LEU A 532 29.53 -8.65 -18.25
CA LEU A 532 28.42 -9.60 -18.11
C LEU A 532 27.04 -8.94 -18.24
N ASN A 533 26.90 -7.63 -18.00
CA ASN A 533 25.59 -6.97 -18.10
C ASN A 533 25.05 -6.82 -19.53
N TYR A 534 25.80 -7.24 -20.56
CA TYR A 534 25.29 -7.38 -21.94
C TYR A 534 24.25 -8.50 -22.13
N TYR A 535 24.18 -9.45 -21.18
CA TYR A 535 23.23 -10.56 -21.24
C TYR A 535 21.78 -10.11 -21.01
N VAL A 536 20.83 -10.88 -21.52
CA VAL A 536 19.37 -10.65 -21.40
C VAL A 536 18.88 -10.64 -19.94
N GLY A 537 19.70 -11.14 -19.00
CA GLY A 537 19.41 -11.18 -17.57
C GLY A 537 19.62 -9.88 -16.78
N THR A 538 19.94 -8.76 -17.45
CA THR A 538 20.12 -7.44 -16.82
C THR A 538 18.83 -6.63 -16.90
N GLU A 539 18.21 -6.36 -15.76
CA GLU A 539 16.93 -5.64 -15.66
C GLU A 539 17.11 -4.26 -15.06
N GLN A 540 16.25 -3.31 -15.47
CA GLN A 540 16.30 -1.92 -15.03
C GLN A 540 15.04 -1.52 -14.26
N VAL A 541 15.22 -0.68 -13.25
CA VAL A 541 14.15 -0.15 -12.39
C VAL A 541 14.32 1.35 -12.25
N ILE A 542 13.23 2.12 -12.40
CA ILE A 542 13.21 3.55 -12.11
C ILE A 542 12.26 3.86 -10.96
N ALA A 543 12.81 4.33 -9.85
CA ALA A 543 12.10 4.74 -8.64
C ALA A 543 12.92 5.79 -7.86
N TYR A 544 12.27 6.59 -7.01
CA TYR A 544 12.93 7.62 -6.17
C TYR A 544 13.97 8.49 -6.89
N GLY A 545 13.69 8.92 -8.14
CA GLY A 545 14.60 9.76 -8.93
C GLY A 545 15.89 9.05 -9.41
N ARG A 546 15.93 7.72 -9.40
CA ARG A 546 17.10 6.91 -9.74
C ARG A 546 16.78 5.88 -10.81
N LEU A 547 17.77 5.58 -11.64
CA LEU A 547 17.81 4.39 -12.49
C LEU A 547 18.71 3.36 -11.81
N ILE A 548 18.15 2.21 -11.46
CA ILE A 548 18.89 1.04 -11.00
C ILE A 548 19.04 0.06 -12.15
N SER A 549 20.23 -0.51 -12.31
CA SER A 549 20.54 -1.63 -13.19
C SER A 549 21.18 -2.76 -12.38
N THR A 550 20.73 -4.00 -12.57
CA THR A 550 21.40 -5.17 -11.99
C THR A 550 21.15 -6.41 -12.85
N GLY A 551 22.08 -7.37 -12.80
CA GLY A 551 22.11 -8.48 -13.75
C GLY A 551 23.26 -9.46 -13.52
N VAL A 552 23.73 -10.05 -14.63
CA VAL A 552 24.63 -11.23 -14.62
C VAL A 552 26.00 -10.94 -14.00
N SER A 553 26.45 -9.67 -13.98
CA SER A 553 27.70 -9.27 -13.29
C SER A 553 27.63 -9.37 -11.77
N GLY A 554 26.43 -9.45 -11.19
CA GLY A 554 26.18 -9.35 -9.75
C GLY A 554 26.53 -7.97 -9.16
N ILE A 555 26.75 -6.96 -10.00
CA ILE A 555 26.95 -5.57 -9.60
C ILE A 555 25.64 -4.83 -9.84
N THR A 556 25.10 -4.23 -8.78
CA THR A 556 23.94 -3.34 -8.84
C THR A 556 24.43 -1.90 -8.96
N TYR A 557 24.10 -1.24 -10.06
CA TYR A 557 24.48 0.14 -10.38
C TYR A 557 23.30 1.06 -10.09
N CYS A 558 23.58 2.23 -9.52
CA CYS A 558 22.59 3.29 -9.32
C CYS A 558 23.04 4.57 -9.98
N TYR A 559 22.19 5.10 -10.87
CA TYR A 559 22.39 6.36 -11.57
C TYR A 559 21.33 7.38 -11.17
N ASN A 560 21.71 8.65 -11.13
CA ASN A 560 20.78 9.77 -11.07
C ASN A 560 19.96 9.81 -12.36
N LEU A 561 18.63 9.72 -12.25
CA LEU A 561 17.74 9.61 -13.40
C LEU A 561 17.80 10.83 -14.35
N THR A 562 18.06 12.02 -13.83
CA THR A 562 18.02 13.26 -14.62
C THR A 562 19.37 13.67 -15.21
N THR A 563 20.48 13.09 -14.73
CA THR A 563 21.84 13.43 -15.20
C THR A 563 22.63 12.26 -15.78
N GLY A 564 22.24 11.00 -15.53
CA GLY A 564 23.01 9.81 -15.93
C GLY A 564 24.27 9.56 -15.09
N GLU A 565 24.50 10.38 -14.06
CA GLU A 565 25.63 10.30 -13.13
C GLU A 565 25.53 9.04 -12.26
N LEU A 566 26.61 8.26 -12.18
CA LEU A 566 26.69 7.11 -11.28
C LEU A 566 26.81 7.57 -9.83
N LEU A 567 25.82 7.22 -9.00
CA LEU A 567 25.77 7.56 -7.58
C LEU A 567 26.47 6.52 -6.70
N TRP A 568 26.24 5.24 -6.96
CA TRP A 568 26.84 4.13 -6.21
C TRP A 568 26.83 2.81 -6.98
N LYS A 569 27.64 1.85 -6.51
CA LYS A 569 27.62 0.44 -6.91
C LYS A 569 27.59 -0.44 -5.67
N TYR A 570 26.72 -1.45 -5.65
CA TYR A 570 26.77 -2.55 -4.70
C TYR A 570 27.24 -3.83 -5.39
N TYR A 571 28.05 -4.63 -4.71
CA TYR A 571 28.66 -5.86 -5.23
C TYR A 571 28.10 -7.05 -4.45
N ALA A 572 27.32 -7.91 -5.11
CA ALA A 572 26.78 -9.12 -4.51
C ALA A 572 27.86 -10.21 -4.41
N ASN A 573 28.95 -9.95 -3.68
CA ASN A 573 30.14 -10.79 -3.63
C ASN A 573 29.80 -12.26 -3.31
N ASP A 574 30.43 -13.19 -4.03
CA ASP A 574 30.45 -14.61 -3.72
C ASP A 574 31.77 -14.94 -2.99
N PRO A 575 31.76 -15.14 -1.66
CA PRO A 575 32.96 -15.44 -0.89
C PRO A 575 33.46 -16.89 -1.05
N TYR A 576 32.69 -17.78 -1.68
CA TYR A 576 32.98 -19.21 -1.78
C TYR A 576 33.27 -19.70 -3.21
N THR A 577 33.04 -18.85 -4.23
CA THR A 577 33.24 -19.18 -5.65
C THR A 577 32.37 -20.35 -6.12
N GLU A 578 31.11 -20.35 -5.69
CA GLU A 578 30.08 -21.25 -6.20
C GLU A 578 29.63 -20.82 -7.62
N ILE A 579 29.73 -19.52 -7.95
CA ILE A 579 29.53 -18.97 -9.29
C ILE A 579 30.81 -19.09 -10.12
N LEU A 580 30.76 -19.92 -11.18
CA LEU A 580 31.94 -20.31 -11.96
C LEU A 580 32.36 -19.33 -13.07
N TRP A 581 31.71 -18.17 -13.17
CA TRP A 581 31.94 -17.17 -14.24
C TRP A 581 32.04 -15.72 -13.76
N ALA A 582 31.92 -15.47 -12.45
CA ALA A 582 31.98 -14.13 -11.84
C ALA A 582 32.37 -14.24 -10.36
N ASN A 583 32.92 -13.16 -9.79
CA ASN A 583 33.19 -13.06 -8.35
C ASN A 583 31.94 -12.64 -7.55
N ASN A 584 30.78 -12.47 -8.21
CA ASN A 584 29.53 -12.01 -7.62
C ASN A 584 28.38 -12.92 -8.08
N TRP A 585 27.35 -12.98 -7.24
CA TRP A 585 26.07 -13.61 -7.54
C TRP A 585 25.28 -12.80 -8.58
N TRP A 586 24.90 -13.42 -9.71
CA TRP A 586 23.91 -12.85 -10.63
C TRP A 586 22.65 -12.48 -9.86
N THR A 587 22.29 -11.19 -9.84
CA THR A 587 21.14 -10.64 -9.10
C THR A 587 20.13 -9.98 -10.04
N LYS A 588 18.90 -9.81 -9.55
CA LYS A 588 17.74 -9.28 -10.29
C LYS A 588 16.83 -8.51 -9.32
N PRO A 589 16.16 -7.42 -9.76
CA PRO A 589 15.21 -6.70 -8.92
C PRO A 589 13.94 -7.52 -8.70
N MET A 590 13.50 -7.60 -7.44
CA MET A 590 12.21 -8.16 -7.07
C MET A 590 11.15 -7.04 -7.04
N PHE A 591 11.39 -6.03 -6.20
CA PHE A 591 10.56 -4.82 -6.08
C PHE A 591 11.29 -3.69 -5.34
N VAL A 592 10.70 -2.49 -5.41
CA VAL A 592 11.13 -1.27 -4.70
C VAL A 592 9.95 -0.72 -3.90
N THR A 593 10.20 -0.39 -2.64
CA THR A 593 9.25 0.27 -1.73
C THR A 593 10.00 0.91 -0.56
N ASP A 594 9.39 1.83 0.18
CA ASP A 594 9.91 2.37 1.45
C ASP A 594 11.42 2.73 1.46
N GLY A 595 11.88 3.39 0.39
CA GLY A 595 13.29 3.77 0.22
C GLY A 595 14.28 2.61 0.04
N LYS A 596 13.79 1.39 -0.17
CA LYS A 596 14.51 0.12 -0.26
C LYS A 596 14.37 -0.52 -1.63
N ILE A 597 15.38 -1.27 -2.07
CA ILE A 597 15.29 -2.21 -3.19
C ILE A 597 15.66 -3.61 -2.71
N TYR A 598 14.80 -4.58 -3.07
CA TYR A 598 15.04 -5.99 -2.80
C TYR A 598 15.54 -6.68 -4.07
N ILE A 599 16.71 -7.32 -3.97
CA ILE A 599 17.35 -8.08 -5.05
C ILE A 599 17.65 -9.50 -4.58
N GLY A 600 17.59 -10.47 -5.48
CA GLY A 600 17.91 -11.87 -5.15
C GLY A 600 18.62 -12.58 -6.29
N HIS A 601 19.33 -13.66 -5.96
CA HIS A 601 19.99 -14.51 -6.93
C HIS A 601 19.06 -15.57 -7.53
N MET A 602 19.19 -15.77 -8.84
CA MET A 602 18.58 -16.84 -9.64
C MET A 602 19.45 -17.12 -10.87
N GLU A 603 19.09 -18.13 -11.65
CA GLU A 603 19.78 -18.48 -12.91
C GLU A 603 18.76 -18.91 -13.96
N HIS A 604 18.95 -18.52 -15.22
CA HIS A 604 18.06 -18.94 -16.31
C HIS A 604 18.05 -20.46 -16.54
N SER A 605 19.12 -21.19 -16.20
CA SER A 605 19.22 -22.64 -16.41
C SER A 605 20.22 -23.23 -15.42
N ALA A 606 19.78 -23.32 -14.16
CA ALA A 606 20.62 -23.80 -13.06
C ALA A 606 21.10 -25.23 -13.30
N ASN A 607 22.40 -25.48 -13.08
CA ASN A 607 22.96 -26.83 -13.11
C ASN A 607 22.76 -27.52 -11.75
N GLN A 608 22.92 -28.83 -11.70
CA GLN A 608 22.95 -29.59 -10.44
C GLN A 608 24.40 -30.03 -10.15
N PRO A 609 24.92 -29.82 -8.92
CA PRO A 609 24.25 -29.23 -7.76
C PRO A 609 24.03 -27.72 -7.92
N LEU A 610 23.00 -27.18 -7.28
CA LEU A 610 22.82 -25.73 -7.19
C LEU A 610 23.99 -25.07 -6.44
N PRO A 611 24.41 -23.85 -6.81
CA PRO A 611 25.36 -23.08 -6.03
C PRO A 611 24.78 -22.74 -4.66
N ARG A 612 25.58 -22.86 -3.59
CA ARG A 612 25.14 -22.80 -2.18
C ARG A 612 25.31 -21.40 -1.60
N GLY A 613 24.40 -20.98 -0.71
CA GLY A 613 24.49 -19.66 -0.07
C GLY A 613 24.03 -18.50 -0.97
N ALA A 614 23.18 -18.77 -1.95
CA ALA A 614 22.64 -17.75 -2.85
C ALA A 614 21.94 -16.60 -2.09
N PRO A 615 22.29 -15.33 -2.34
CA PRO A 615 21.80 -14.21 -1.58
C PRO A 615 20.37 -13.80 -1.93
N PHE A 616 19.64 -13.36 -0.91
CA PHE A 616 18.58 -12.36 -1.00
C PHE A 616 18.98 -11.14 -0.17
N ILE A 617 18.84 -9.93 -0.72
CA ILE A 617 19.46 -8.70 -0.20
C ILE A 617 18.44 -7.55 -0.23
N CYS A 618 18.43 -6.76 0.84
CA CYS A 618 17.76 -5.46 0.91
C CYS A 618 18.81 -4.33 0.93
N LEU A 619 18.76 -3.43 -0.06
CA LEU A 619 19.62 -2.24 -0.12
C LEU A 619 18.79 -0.98 0.12
N ASN A 620 19.37 0.00 0.80
CA ASN A 620 18.86 1.37 0.79
C ASN A 620 19.03 1.94 -0.63
N ILE A 621 17.93 2.25 -1.33
CA ILE A 621 17.99 2.70 -2.73
C ILE A 621 18.64 4.10 -2.86
N THR A 622 18.68 4.87 -1.77
CA THR A 622 19.32 6.19 -1.75
C THR A 622 20.84 6.10 -1.67
N THR A 623 21.39 5.24 -0.79
CA THR A 623 22.83 5.17 -0.49
C THR A 623 23.57 3.97 -1.10
N GLY A 624 22.87 2.89 -1.45
CA GLY A 624 23.48 1.61 -1.85
C GLY A 624 23.96 0.76 -0.68
N GLU A 625 23.67 1.19 0.55
CA GLU A 625 24.00 0.51 1.79
C GLU A 625 23.17 -0.77 1.97
N GLU A 626 23.82 -1.85 2.39
CA GLU A 626 23.16 -3.12 2.71
C GLU A 626 22.42 -2.97 4.06
N ILE A 627 21.10 -3.14 4.05
CA ILE A 627 20.27 -3.14 5.25
C ILE A 627 20.25 -4.55 5.85
N TRP A 628 20.12 -5.57 5.00
CA TRP A 628 20.37 -6.97 5.33
C TRP A 628 20.65 -7.81 4.09
N ARG A 629 21.36 -8.92 4.32
CA ARG A 629 21.62 -9.99 3.35
C ARG A 629 21.35 -11.35 4.00
N ALA A 630 20.85 -12.28 3.20
CA ALA A 630 20.39 -13.59 3.62
C ALA A 630 20.84 -14.67 2.62
N ASP A 631 22.02 -15.23 2.86
CA ASP A 631 22.65 -16.22 1.99
C ASP A 631 22.03 -17.61 2.21
N GLY A 632 21.52 -18.24 1.15
CA GLY A 632 20.91 -19.57 1.19
C GLY A 632 19.44 -19.61 1.62
N LEU A 633 18.86 -18.48 2.07
CA LEU A 633 17.48 -18.45 2.58
C LEU A 633 16.41 -18.38 1.49
N PHE A 634 16.54 -17.51 0.49
CA PHE A 634 15.46 -17.22 -0.47
C PHE A 634 15.98 -17.13 -1.92
N ARG A 635 16.55 -18.22 -2.45
CA ARG A 635 17.06 -18.28 -3.82
C ARG A 635 15.90 -18.19 -4.81
N GLN A 636 15.88 -17.11 -5.59
CA GLN A 636 14.80 -16.72 -6.48
C GLN A 636 14.75 -17.57 -7.77
N THR A 637 13.72 -17.31 -8.58
CA THR A 637 13.59 -17.88 -9.94
C THR A 637 13.79 -16.82 -11.01
N TYR A 638 14.05 -17.26 -12.25
CA TYR A 638 13.94 -16.45 -13.45
C TYR A 638 12.53 -16.57 -14.09
N TRP A 639 11.93 -17.77 -14.10
CA TRP A 639 10.63 -18.05 -14.75
C TRP A 639 9.50 -18.49 -13.81
N GLY A 640 9.80 -19.00 -12.61
CA GLY A 640 8.84 -19.41 -11.57
C GLY A 640 8.32 -18.27 -10.66
N ALA A 641 8.13 -17.08 -11.24
CA ALA A 641 7.77 -15.82 -10.56
C ALA A 641 8.81 -15.22 -9.59
N ARG A 642 8.66 -13.92 -9.30
CA ARG A 642 9.47 -13.13 -8.35
C ARG A 642 8.86 -13.18 -6.94
N ALA A 643 9.66 -12.86 -5.93
CA ALA A 643 9.12 -12.35 -4.66
C ALA A 643 8.23 -11.12 -4.89
N ILE A 644 7.17 -10.98 -4.08
CA ILE A 644 6.20 -9.88 -4.10
C ILE A 644 5.99 -9.33 -2.69
N ILE A 645 5.35 -8.16 -2.55
CA ILE A 645 5.04 -7.57 -1.23
C ILE A 645 3.61 -7.01 -1.17
N GLY A 646 2.97 -7.18 -0.01
CA GLY A 646 1.69 -6.55 0.37
C GLY A 646 1.49 -6.66 1.87
N ASP A 647 0.71 -5.76 2.48
CA ASP A 647 0.64 -5.61 3.94
C ASP A 647 2.03 -5.51 4.63
N SER A 648 2.99 -4.84 3.96
CA SER A 648 4.41 -4.76 4.36
C SER A 648 5.11 -6.10 4.55
N THR A 649 4.50 -7.20 4.10
CA THR A 649 4.99 -8.57 4.22
C THR A 649 5.43 -9.08 2.85
N ILE A 650 6.68 -9.51 2.74
CA ILE A 650 7.24 -10.08 1.51
C ILE A 650 6.81 -11.54 1.42
N VAL A 651 6.35 -11.99 0.26
CA VAL A 651 6.10 -13.40 -0.02
C VAL A 651 6.95 -13.87 -1.20
N THR A 652 7.65 -14.98 -1.02
CA THR A 652 8.53 -15.60 -2.02
C THR A 652 8.45 -17.12 -1.98
N MET A 653 8.80 -17.79 -3.09
CA MET A 653 9.26 -19.18 -3.02
C MET A 653 10.79 -19.23 -2.85
N ASP A 654 11.32 -20.38 -2.42
CA ASP A 654 12.74 -20.71 -2.48
C ASP A 654 12.99 -21.89 -3.43
N THR A 655 14.09 -21.84 -4.19
CA THR A 655 14.46 -22.87 -5.17
C THR A 655 15.34 -24.00 -4.62
N TYR A 656 15.81 -23.96 -3.37
CA TYR A 656 16.49 -25.10 -2.75
C TYR A 656 15.49 -26.12 -2.19
N ASP A 657 14.43 -25.66 -1.49
CA ASP A 657 13.49 -26.55 -0.79
C ASP A 657 12.03 -26.51 -1.27
N LEU A 658 11.69 -25.69 -2.27
CA LEU A 658 10.33 -25.51 -2.80
C LEU A 658 9.29 -25.19 -1.72
N ARG A 659 9.63 -24.28 -0.81
CA ARG A 659 8.68 -23.73 0.15
C ARG A 659 8.32 -22.30 -0.20
N VAL A 660 7.09 -21.91 0.11
CA VAL A 660 6.67 -20.50 0.15
C VAL A 660 7.02 -19.96 1.54
N TYR A 661 7.51 -18.73 1.58
CA TYR A 661 7.92 -18.01 2.78
C TYR A 661 7.23 -16.65 2.84
N ALA A 662 6.77 -16.26 4.03
CA ALA A 662 6.46 -14.88 4.35
C ALA A 662 7.55 -14.28 5.25
N ILE A 663 8.05 -13.11 4.87
CA ILE A 663 9.12 -12.39 5.55
C ILE A 663 8.53 -11.06 6.03
N GLY A 664 8.64 -10.77 7.33
CA GLY A 664 7.94 -9.67 7.97
C GLY A 664 8.12 -9.67 9.49
N LYS A 665 7.54 -8.67 10.16
CA LYS A 665 7.82 -8.35 11.56
C LYS A 665 6.98 -9.21 12.52
N GLY A 666 7.62 -10.07 13.31
CA GLY A 666 6.95 -11.10 14.12
C GLY A 666 6.44 -10.63 15.50
N PRO A 667 5.39 -11.24 16.06
CA PRO A 667 5.02 -11.07 17.47
C PRO A 667 6.00 -11.79 18.42
N THR A 668 6.17 -11.23 19.62
CA THR A 668 6.95 -11.87 20.70
C THR A 668 6.14 -12.07 21.97
N ALA A 669 6.58 -12.99 22.82
CA ALA A 669 6.14 -13.14 24.20
C ALA A 669 7.32 -12.97 25.16
N THR A 670 7.23 -12.00 26.06
CA THR A 670 8.11 -11.87 27.21
C THR A 670 7.52 -12.64 28.40
N THR A 671 8.36 -13.28 29.21
CA THR A 671 7.99 -13.84 30.52
C THR A 671 8.85 -13.19 31.61
N VAL A 672 8.37 -13.14 32.86
CA VAL A 672 9.15 -12.63 34.00
C VAL A 672 8.84 -13.41 35.27
N SER A 673 9.85 -13.59 36.12
CA SER A 673 9.76 -14.23 37.43
C SER A 673 10.74 -13.59 38.42
N ALA A 674 10.36 -13.59 39.69
CA ALA A 674 11.11 -13.08 40.83
C ALA A 674 10.86 -14.02 42.05
N PRO A 675 11.49 -13.82 43.22
CA PRO A 675 11.24 -14.66 44.39
C PRO A 675 9.82 -14.48 44.95
N ASP A 676 9.10 -15.59 45.17
CA ASP A 676 7.76 -15.62 45.79
C ASP A 676 7.75 -15.30 47.30
N THR A 677 8.93 -15.16 47.91
CA THR A 677 9.14 -14.90 49.34
C THR A 677 9.46 -13.43 49.60
N SER A 678 9.10 -12.92 50.78
CA SER A 678 9.52 -11.58 51.21
C SER A 678 11.04 -11.46 51.25
N ILE A 679 11.56 -10.40 50.62
CA ILE A 679 13.00 -10.10 50.53
C ILE A 679 13.34 -9.05 51.60
N GLU A 680 14.47 -9.17 52.30
CA GLU A 680 14.86 -8.19 53.32
C GLU A 680 15.23 -6.83 52.70
N PHE A 681 14.96 -5.73 53.41
CA PHE A 681 15.24 -4.39 52.90
C PHE A 681 16.75 -4.16 52.73
N GLY A 682 17.17 -3.79 51.52
CA GLY A 682 18.56 -3.60 51.14
C GLY A 682 19.21 -4.80 50.41
N GLU A 683 18.53 -5.95 50.36
CA GLU A 683 18.97 -7.08 49.55
C GLU A 683 18.64 -6.91 48.06
N SER A 684 19.42 -7.57 47.19
CA SER A 684 19.22 -7.51 45.74
C SER A 684 18.25 -8.58 45.24
N VAL A 685 17.26 -8.15 44.46
CA VAL A 685 16.26 -9.00 43.82
C VAL A 685 16.83 -9.55 42.52
N LEU A 686 16.85 -10.88 42.36
CA LEU A 686 17.10 -11.52 41.07
C LEU A 686 15.79 -11.64 40.28
N VAL A 687 15.72 -10.93 39.15
CA VAL A 687 14.64 -11.03 38.16
C VAL A 687 15.15 -11.87 36.98
N LYS A 688 14.32 -12.76 36.45
CA LYS A 688 14.68 -13.63 35.30
C LYS A 688 13.45 -13.99 34.47
N GLY A 689 13.65 -14.28 33.19
CA GLY A 689 12.57 -14.70 32.31
C GLY A 689 13.08 -15.04 30.91
N THR A 690 12.19 -15.01 29.93
CA THR A 690 12.50 -15.26 28.51
C THR A 690 11.89 -14.22 27.60
N VAL A 691 12.45 -14.05 26.40
CA VAL A 691 11.75 -13.47 25.25
C VAL A 691 11.73 -14.49 24.11
N THR A 692 10.52 -14.81 23.65
CA THR A 692 10.23 -15.90 22.73
C THR A 692 9.52 -15.34 21.50
N ASP A 693 9.98 -15.72 20.30
CA ASP A 693 9.28 -15.53 19.04
C ASP A 693 8.02 -16.40 19.03
N ILE A 694 6.87 -15.80 18.76
CA ILE A 694 5.56 -16.48 18.68
C ILE A 694 4.90 -16.31 17.30
N SER A 695 5.69 -15.99 16.28
CA SER A 695 5.22 -15.84 14.88
C SER A 695 4.51 -17.11 14.40
N PRO A 696 3.51 -17.03 13.49
CA PRO A 696 2.65 -18.17 13.18
C PRO A 696 3.39 -19.44 12.73
N GLY A 697 4.52 -19.31 12.02
CA GLY A 697 5.41 -20.41 11.65
C GLY A 697 6.03 -21.16 12.83
N THR A 698 6.25 -20.50 13.97
CA THR A 698 6.71 -21.15 15.22
C THR A 698 5.71 -22.19 15.74
N GLN A 699 4.46 -22.14 15.25
CA GLN A 699 3.41 -23.08 15.63
C GLN A 699 3.45 -24.40 14.84
N ASP A 700 4.31 -24.50 13.81
CA ASP A 700 4.55 -25.74 13.07
C ASP A 700 5.05 -26.90 13.98
N THR A 701 4.71 -28.12 13.59
CA THR A 701 5.06 -29.34 14.35
C THR A 701 6.55 -29.66 14.29
N ALA A 702 7.23 -29.49 13.14
CA ALA A 702 8.65 -29.76 13.04
C ALA A 702 9.47 -28.71 13.83
N ILE A 703 9.03 -27.45 13.84
CA ILE A 703 9.65 -26.41 14.65
C ILE A 703 9.43 -26.66 16.15
N LYS A 704 8.20 -26.96 16.60
CA LYS A 704 7.92 -27.32 18.01
C LYS A 704 8.73 -28.52 18.51
N LEU A 705 9.00 -29.51 17.65
CA LEU A 705 9.82 -30.67 18.00
C LEU A 705 11.32 -30.32 18.16
N ARG A 706 11.82 -29.31 17.44
CA ARG A 706 13.21 -28.81 17.56
C ARG A 706 13.35 -27.76 18.68
N PHE A 707 12.29 -27.01 18.96
CA PHE A 707 12.23 -25.91 19.92
C PHE A 707 11.12 -26.14 20.96
N PRO A 708 11.24 -27.15 21.85
CA PRO A 708 10.18 -27.53 22.79
C PRO A 708 9.86 -26.46 23.85
N ASN A 709 10.72 -25.45 24.01
CA ASN A 709 10.53 -24.31 24.91
C ASN A 709 10.10 -23.03 24.15
N GLY A 710 9.70 -23.15 22.87
CA GLY A 710 9.51 -22.03 21.95
C GLY A 710 10.81 -21.60 21.25
N VAL A 711 10.68 -20.77 20.21
CA VAL A 711 11.82 -20.23 19.45
C VAL A 711 12.32 -18.95 20.16
N PRO A 712 13.60 -18.85 20.54
CA PRO A 712 14.18 -17.60 21.04
C PRO A 712 14.01 -16.41 20.08
N ALA A 713 13.63 -15.26 20.62
CA ALA A 713 13.77 -13.98 19.91
C ALA A 713 15.24 -13.51 19.97
N VAL A 714 15.79 -13.12 18.82
CA VAL A 714 17.21 -12.75 18.65
C VAL A 714 17.37 -11.33 18.10
N ALA A 715 18.56 -10.75 18.24
CA ALA A 715 18.88 -9.45 17.66
C ALA A 715 18.79 -9.46 16.13
N ASP A 716 18.41 -8.33 15.54
CA ASP A 716 18.25 -8.15 14.09
C ASP A 716 19.51 -8.55 13.29
N GLU A 717 20.70 -8.31 13.85
CA GLU A 717 22.00 -8.69 13.26
C GLU A 717 22.28 -10.20 13.22
N SER A 718 21.57 -11.01 14.02
CA SER A 718 21.66 -12.48 14.00
C SER A 718 20.58 -13.13 13.11
N MET A 719 19.70 -12.34 12.51
CA MET A 719 18.42 -12.83 12.00
C MET A 719 18.54 -13.81 10.83
N SER A 720 19.40 -13.53 9.84
CA SER A 720 19.55 -14.40 8.65
C SER A 720 20.02 -15.81 9.03
N ASP A 721 21.08 -15.94 9.81
CA ASP A 721 21.62 -17.23 10.22
C ASP A 721 20.71 -17.95 11.23
N TRP A 722 19.99 -17.19 12.06
CA TRP A 722 18.95 -17.73 12.93
C TRP A 722 17.79 -18.34 12.16
N MET A 723 17.33 -17.67 11.10
CA MET A 723 16.26 -18.17 10.23
C MET A 723 16.70 -19.40 9.41
N LEU A 724 17.97 -19.49 8.98
CA LEU A 724 18.54 -20.73 8.42
C LEU A 724 18.45 -21.89 9.43
N TYR A 725 18.86 -21.64 10.68
CA TYR A 725 18.81 -22.63 11.75
C TYR A 725 17.37 -23.08 12.08
N VAL A 726 16.43 -22.13 12.25
CA VAL A 726 15.04 -22.41 12.62
C VAL A 726 14.28 -23.10 11.49
N TYR A 727 14.31 -22.55 10.27
CA TYR A 727 13.41 -22.97 9.19
C TYR A 727 14.03 -23.93 8.16
N LYS A 728 15.36 -23.90 7.95
CA LYS A 728 16.07 -24.76 6.98
C LYS A 728 16.99 -25.82 7.59
N GLN A 729 17.03 -25.93 8.92
CA GLN A 729 17.75 -26.99 9.65
C GLN A 729 19.29 -27.01 9.45
N PHE A 730 19.88 -25.85 9.16
CA PHE A 730 21.34 -25.65 9.24
C PHE A 730 21.85 -25.81 10.69
N GLU A 731 23.16 -25.75 10.90
CA GLU A 731 23.78 -25.70 12.22
C GLU A 731 23.30 -24.49 13.05
N LYS A 732 23.34 -24.59 14.40
CA LYS A 732 23.10 -23.42 15.26
C LYS A 732 24.29 -22.46 15.12
N PRO A 733 24.08 -21.16 14.81
CA PRO A 733 25.18 -20.22 14.71
C PRO A 733 25.85 -20.04 16.08
N ALA A 734 27.16 -19.84 16.10
CA ALA A 734 27.93 -19.77 17.35
C ALA A 734 27.64 -18.50 18.14
N ASP A 735 27.53 -17.36 17.45
CA ASP A 735 27.53 -16.01 18.03
C ASP A 735 26.16 -15.33 18.00
N VAL A 736 25.07 -16.11 18.12
CA VAL A 736 23.69 -15.60 18.20
C VAL A 736 23.52 -14.71 19.43
N LYS A 737 23.08 -13.46 19.22
CA LYS A 737 22.77 -12.51 20.30
C LYS A 737 21.26 -12.45 20.52
N GLY A 738 20.82 -12.43 21.78
CA GLY A 738 19.43 -12.16 22.12
C GLY A 738 19.06 -10.67 22.04
N VAL A 739 17.87 -10.33 22.51
CA VAL A 739 17.31 -8.97 22.48
C VAL A 739 17.52 -8.24 23.81
N GLU A 740 17.52 -6.90 23.79
CA GLU A 740 17.55 -6.10 25.03
C GLU A 740 16.20 -6.19 25.76
N VAL A 741 16.25 -6.46 27.06
CA VAL A 741 15.10 -6.47 27.98
C VAL A 741 15.31 -5.40 29.04
N ILE A 742 14.34 -4.51 29.14
CA ILE A 742 14.28 -3.43 30.13
C ILE A 742 13.47 -3.95 31.31
N ILE A 743 14.00 -3.78 32.53
CA ILE A 743 13.30 -4.11 33.78
C ILE A 743 12.89 -2.79 34.45
N GLU A 744 11.59 -2.64 34.64
CA GLU A 744 10.94 -1.47 35.21
C GLU A 744 10.14 -1.89 36.45
N VAL A 745 9.95 -1.00 37.41
CA VAL A 745 9.12 -1.27 38.60
C VAL A 745 8.10 -0.18 38.83
N LEU A 746 6.94 -0.58 39.35
CA LEU A 746 6.01 0.30 40.06
C LEU A 746 6.24 0.11 41.56
N ASP A 747 6.67 1.18 42.25
CA ASP A 747 7.02 1.15 43.66
C ASP A 747 5.79 1.26 44.60
N PRO A 748 5.96 1.01 45.92
CA PRO A 748 4.88 1.12 46.91
C PRO A 748 4.24 2.51 47.04
N ASN A 749 4.86 3.55 46.50
CA ASN A 749 4.37 4.94 46.52
C ASN A 749 3.65 5.32 45.20
N GLY A 750 3.69 4.46 44.18
CA GLY A 750 3.12 4.72 42.85
C GLY A 750 4.10 5.32 41.83
N ASN A 751 5.40 5.31 42.09
CA ASN A 751 6.41 5.76 41.13
C ASN A 751 6.79 4.63 40.16
N SER A 752 6.84 4.93 38.85
CA SER A 752 7.38 4.01 37.84
C SER A 752 8.79 4.43 37.40
N TYR A 753 9.75 3.49 37.39
CA TYR A 753 11.10 3.74 36.89
C TYR A 753 11.83 2.45 36.43
N GLU A 754 12.80 2.63 35.54
CA GLU A 754 13.74 1.58 35.12
C GLU A 754 14.72 1.24 36.25
N VAL A 755 14.96 -0.05 36.48
CA VAL A 755 15.89 -0.55 37.52
C VAL A 755 17.06 -1.35 36.95
N ALA A 756 16.93 -1.92 35.75
CA ALA A 756 18.00 -2.60 35.05
C ALA A 756 17.73 -2.72 33.54
N ARG A 757 18.80 -2.89 32.76
CA ARG A 757 18.77 -3.46 31.40
C ARG A 757 19.65 -4.69 31.35
N THR A 758 19.27 -5.63 30.50
CA THR A 758 19.99 -6.88 30.25
C THR A 758 19.72 -7.35 28.82
N THR A 759 20.48 -8.32 28.33
CA THR A 759 20.27 -8.92 27.00
C THR A 759 19.95 -10.39 27.18
N SER A 760 18.99 -10.93 26.42
CA SER A 760 18.75 -12.37 26.44
C SER A 760 19.90 -13.15 25.78
N ASP A 761 20.04 -14.43 26.13
CA ASP A 761 20.98 -15.35 25.53
C ASP A 761 20.43 -15.97 24.23
N ALA A 762 21.23 -16.82 23.57
CA ALA A 762 20.83 -17.60 22.40
C ALA A 762 19.77 -18.69 22.67
N ASN A 763 19.15 -18.69 23.85
CA ASN A 763 18.00 -19.51 24.26
C ASN A 763 16.82 -18.62 24.70
N GLY A 764 16.91 -17.30 24.49
CA GLY A 764 15.89 -16.31 24.83
C GLY A 764 15.86 -15.96 26.32
N PHE A 765 16.68 -16.59 27.16
CA PHE A 765 16.69 -16.39 28.60
C PHE A 765 17.44 -15.12 28.99
N TYR A 766 16.88 -14.33 29.90
CA TYR A 766 17.54 -13.16 30.48
C TYR A 766 17.48 -13.20 32.01
N SER A 767 18.42 -12.50 32.65
CA SER A 767 18.33 -12.17 34.08
C SER A 767 18.97 -10.81 34.39
N ALA A 768 18.52 -10.21 35.49
CA ALA A 768 18.99 -8.92 35.98
C ALA A 768 18.87 -8.86 37.51
N THR A 769 19.62 -7.96 38.16
CA THR A 769 19.53 -7.73 39.61
C THR A 769 19.34 -6.25 39.92
N PHE A 770 18.50 -5.93 40.90
CA PHE A 770 18.32 -4.57 41.40
C PHE A 770 18.07 -4.57 42.91
N THR A 771 18.39 -3.47 43.59
CA THR A 771 18.11 -3.28 45.02
C THR A 771 16.92 -2.32 45.19
N PRO A 772 15.81 -2.71 45.84
CA PRO A 772 14.65 -1.84 46.00
C PRO A 772 14.91 -0.69 46.99
N PRO A 773 14.61 0.58 46.66
CA PRO A 773 14.98 1.74 47.49
C PRO A 773 14.06 1.96 48.71
N VAL A 774 12.86 1.37 48.75
CA VAL A 774 11.91 1.43 49.88
C VAL A 774 11.31 0.05 50.20
N PRO A 775 10.88 -0.24 51.44
CA PRO A 775 10.12 -1.45 51.76
C PRO A 775 8.68 -1.39 51.23
N GLY A 776 8.05 -2.55 51.01
CA GLY A 776 6.66 -2.67 50.52
C GLY A 776 6.50 -3.60 49.31
N LYS A 777 5.30 -3.61 48.71
CA LYS A 777 5.01 -4.37 47.47
C LYS A 777 5.44 -3.57 46.24
N TYR A 778 6.17 -4.21 45.34
CA TYR A 778 6.44 -3.70 43.98
C TYR A 778 5.73 -4.57 42.95
N THR A 779 5.29 -3.97 41.85
CA THR A 779 5.11 -4.69 40.58
C THR A 779 6.43 -4.58 39.80
N VAL A 780 6.94 -5.70 39.30
CA VAL A 780 8.15 -5.77 38.46
C VAL A 780 7.70 -6.12 37.05
N ILE A 781 8.04 -5.26 36.09
CA ILE A 781 7.68 -5.38 34.68
C ILE A 781 8.98 -5.65 33.91
N ALA A 782 8.99 -6.69 33.06
CA ALA A 782 10.02 -6.87 32.05
C ALA A 782 9.43 -6.58 30.67
N ARG A 783 10.14 -5.78 29.87
CA ARG A 783 9.69 -5.33 28.56
C ARG A 783 10.80 -5.44 27.52
N PHE A 784 10.51 -6.16 26.45
CA PHE A 784 11.21 -6.03 25.18
C PHE A 784 10.52 -4.97 24.33
N ALA A 785 11.25 -3.97 23.87
CA ALA A 785 10.68 -2.81 23.17
C ALA A 785 10.26 -3.10 21.71
N GLY A 786 10.63 -4.25 21.15
CA GLY A 786 10.57 -4.52 19.72
C GLY A 786 11.92 -4.27 19.03
N SER A 787 12.01 -4.64 17.76
CA SER A 787 13.17 -4.47 16.89
C SER A 787 12.72 -4.31 15.43
N LYS A 788 13.63 -4.40 14.46
CA LYS A 788 13.26 -4.45 13.03
C LYS A 788 12.61 -5.78 12.66
N ALA A 789 13.00 -6.87 13.30
CA ALA A 789 12.40 -8.19 13.14
C ALA A 789 11.11 -8.40 13.95
N TYR A 790 10.93 -7.70 15.07
CA TYR A 790 9.90 -8.06 16.05
C TYR A 790 9.07 -6.88 16.58
N TYR A 791 7.78 -7.13 16.82
CA TYR A 791 6.96 -6.31 17.71
C TYR A 791 7.33 -6.56 19.18
N GLY A 792 7.22 -5.52 20.00
CA GLY A 792 7.54 -5.56 21.42
C GLY A 792 6.56 -6.41 22.24
N SER A 793 6.97 -6.75 23.45
CA SER A 793 6.14 -7.47 24.42
C SER A 793 6.60 -7.21 25.86
N SER A 794 5.72 -7.46 26.82
CA SER A 794 6.02 -7.30 28.24
C SER A 794 5.26 -8.28 29.11
N ALA A 795 5.81 -8.61 30.27
CA ALA A 795 5.13 -9.35 31.33
C ALA A 795 5.41 -8.71 32.70
N GLU A 796 4.50 -8.93 33.65
CA GLU A 796 4.64 -8.45 35.02
C GLU A 796 4.64 -9.59 36.05
N THR A 797 5.26 -9.34 37.20
CA THR A 797 5.21 -10.14 38.42
C THR A 797 5.22 -9.19 39.62
N SER A 798 5.19 -9.70 40.86
CA SER A 798 5.27 -8.84 42.04
C SER A 798 6.13 -9.43 43.15
N ILE A 799 6.89 -8.56 43.81
CA ILE A 799 7.70 -8.88 44.98
C ILE A 799 7.17 -8.15 46.22
N ILE A 800 7.54 -8.63 47.40
CA ILE A 800 7.34 -7.94 48.67
C ILE A 800 8.72 -7.76 49.31
N VAL A 801 9.06 -6.51 49.60
CA VAL A 801 10.25 -6.14 50.38
C VAL A 801 9.79 -5.91 51.81
N GLY A 802 10.35 -6.66 52.75
CA GLY A 802 10.07 -6.50 54.18
C GLY A 802 10.54 -5.14 54.71
N GLU A 803 10.07 -4.73 55.87
CA GLU A 803 10.60 -3.55 56.54
C GLU A 803 12.07 -3.77 56.97
N ALA A 804 12.81 -2.67 57.12
CA ALA A 804 14.19 -2.73 57.61
C ALA A 804 14.24 -3.40 59.00
N PRO A 805 15.21 -4.32 59.25
CA PRO A 805 15.38 -4.90 60.58
C PRO A 805 15.50 -3.80 61.64
N ALA A 806 14.66 -3.88 62.67
CA ALA A 806 14.71 -2.93 63.78
C ALA A 806 16.13 -2.93 64.36
N ALA A 807 16.78 -1.76 64.38
CA ALA A 807 18.20 -1.62 64.66
C ALA A 807 18.58 -2.41 65.91
N THR A 808 19.46 -3.41 65.74
CA THR A 808 19.94 -4.24 66.84
C THR A 808 20.60 -3.34 67.87
N VAL A 809 19.99 -3.26 69.05
CA VAL A 809 20.55 -2.49 70.17
C VAL A 809 21.97 -2.99 70.40
N GLU A 810 22.94 -2.09 70.22
CA GLU A 810 24.35 -2.41 70.32
C GLU A 810 24.60 -3.17 71.63
N ALA A 811 25.22 -4.35 71.52
CA ALA A 811 25.33 -5.26 72.64
C ALA A 811 26.16 -4.60 73.75
N THR A 812 25.46 -4.15 74.80
CA THR A 812 26.07 -3.45 75.96
C THR A 812 27.35 -4.17 76.35
N PRO A 813 28.52 -3.52 76.26
CA PRO A 813 29.79 -4.22 76.38
C PRO A 813 29.85 -4.95 77.72
N ALA A 814 30.11 -6.26 77.67
CA ALA A 814 30.19 -7.07 78.87
C ALA A 814 31.22 -6.44 79.81
N PRO A 815 30.89 -6.22 81.10
CA PRO A 815 31.75 -5.47 82.00
C PRO A 815 33.11 -6.17 82.10
N GLU A 816 34.18 -5.42 81.84
CA GLU A 816 35.54 -5.97 81.90
C GLU A 816 35.80 -6.59 83.27
N ALA A 817 36.34 -7.81 83.28
CA ALA A 817 36.76 -8.45 84.51
C ALA A 817 37.86 -7.60 85.18
N PRO A 818 37.84 -7.38 86.51
CA PRO A 818 38.68 -6.39 87.17
C PRO A 818 40.18 -6.74 87.09
N VAL A 819 40.85 -6.10 86.12
CA VAL A 819 42.26 -6.31 85.74
C VAL A 819 43.24 -6.04 86.90
N GLU A 820 42.85 -5.18 87.85
CA GLU A 820 43.67 -4.82 89.02
C GLU A 820 44.15 -6.03 89.84
N THR A 821 43.38 -7.12 89.86
CA THR A 821 43.69 -8.32 90.64
C THR A 821 45.01 -9.00 90.22
N TYR A 822 45.40 -8.91 88.94
CA TYR A 822 46.57 -9.63 88.41
C TYR A 822 47.89 -8.84 88.47
N PHE A 823 47.83 -7.50 88.50
CA PHE A 823 49.04 -6.66 88.60
C PHE A 823 49.62 -6.61 90.02
N ALA A 824 48.77 -6.71 91.06
CA ALA A 824 49.23 -6.73 92.45
C ALA A 824 50.10 -7.97 92.77
N ILE A 825 49.64 -9.16 92.37
CA ILE A 825 50.31 -10.44 92.68
C ILE A 825 51.64 -10.57 91.92
N SER A 826 51.66 -10.21 90.64
CA SER A 826 52.86 -10.29 89.79
C SER A 826 53.96 -9.32 90.26
N THR A 827 53.60 -8.10 90.67
CA THR A 827 54.56 -7.09 91.14
C THR A 827 55.21 -7.50 92.47
N ILE A 828 54.45 -8.07 93.41
CA ILE A 828 54.99 -8.57 94.68
C ILE A 828 55.98 -9.73 94.44
N ALA A 829 55.65 -10.67 93.55
CA ALA A 829 56.53 -11.79 93.22
C ALA A 829 57.89 -11.33 92.64
N ILE A 830 57.88 -10.31 91.78
CA ILE A 830 59.10 -9.72 91.19
C ILE A 830 59.95 -9.03 92.28
N ILE A 831 59.35 -8.29 93.20
CA ILE A 831 60.07 -7.62 94.31
C ILE A 831 60.74 -8.66 95.22
N VAL A 832 60.06 -9.76 95.56
CA VAL A 832 60.63 -10.85 96.37
C VAL A 832 61.79 -11.54 95.64
N ALA A 833 61.67 -11.79 94.34
CA ALA A 833 62.76 -12.37 93.54
C ALA A 833 64.01 -11.47 93.51
N ILE A 834 63.84 -10.16 93.31
CA ILE A 834 64.93 -9.17 93.33
C ILE A 834 65.59 -9.11 94.71
N ALA A 835 64.81 -9.14 95.79
CA ALA A 835 65.34 -9.15 97.16
C ALA A 835 66.19 -10.40 97.44
N ILE A 836 65.77 -11.59 96.98
CA ILE A 836 66.53 -12.84 97.15
C ILE A 836 67.84 -12.80 96.34
N VAL A 837 67.83 -12.30 95.11
CA VAL A 837 69.04 -12.15 94.28
C VAL A 837 70.02 -11.14 94.93
N GLY A 838 69.52 -10.02 95.44
CA GLY A 838 70.33 -9.04 96.18
C GLY A 838 71.00 -9.64 97.43
N LEU A 839 70.25 -10.44 98.20
CA LEU A 839 70.76 -11.11 99.40
C LEU A 839 71.85 -12.15 99.09
N LEU A 840 71.76 -12.82 97.94
CA LEU A 840 72.76 -13.79 97.47
C LEU A 840 74.03 -13.11 96.94
N ILE A 841 73.91 -11.98 96.25
CA ILE A 841 75.06 -11.19 95.77
C ILE A 841 75.84 -10.59 96.95
N LEU A 842 75.16 -10.12 98.00
CA LEU A 842 75.77 -9.63 99.23
C LEU A 842 76.48 -10.71 100.08
N ARG A 843 76.43 -11.99 99.68
CA ARG A 843 77.09 -13.10 100.41
C ARG A 843 78.43 -13.54 99.80
N LYS A 844 79.01 -12.73 98.89
CA LYS A 844 80.37 -12.91 98.33
C LYS A 844 81.21 -11.62 98.33
N ARG A 845 81.24 -10.91 99.46
CA ARG A 845 82.37 -10.07 99.88
C ARG A 845 82.38 -9.90 101.40
#